data_AF-A0A6G1M014-F1
#
_entry.id   AF-A0A6G1M014-F1
#
_cell.length_a   1.000
_cell.length_b   1.000
_cell.length_c   1.000
_cell.angle_alpha   90.00
_cell.angle_beta   90.00
_cell.angle_gamma   90.00
#
_symmetry.space_group_name_H-M   'P 1'
#
loop_
_entity.id
_entity.type
_entity.pdbx_description
1 polymer ?
#
loop_
_entity_poly.entity_id
_entity_poly.type
_entity_poly.pdbx_seq_one_letter_code
_entity_poly.pdbx_strand_id
1 'polypeptide(L)'
;MASLVGLSQAPETLYLILKHLDSNDLFSLLLTCKSLYPTCYSELWSALGFEGPHPINPARRTVPVKGYRRFRDAINTFGADNLGFRYTKFLGLGASIFRNRDRSFDLGKKLVDLLKTGKLAPRVADVRFNPWGRRSSKSIIARSNASPSIFRYSQCNAKSMNVLDIPQEFTREMYQVLAGLKKYSETKLPENLSITLRTELVYTIPRFFDLEKITTYEVNLYFYSRGKNRCWSTPDSPSNTGNHILELKSLLAGMTNLKRFSWNMNFRTPHRDAFLMEKFTTEFDELQAVFTKMQYLESLALLDCLFHPSFFLIPPKTVKKLEYGGNLSNIWWRRFAKYPFTGVEDLFLHAIEESKECSMMAFLPPDSFEEVNTLFLGEVAITGLKRCTLGLCRGWSSFRPLDLGECIIQKNKHLERSISNATAENRAQMLVLRAYSRISNKLLDYDSLITHKYTSKFVESAPGNESRFDEQIKEECTQILLHDSKPVDLEDWKAGRSRAQKFAQSCRYDLQNKLFTCIDMVLDDYAFRLAHGEDLDRSNFEETCFKMFSAGPSLEDVRKLTDARNQASRAVGDCLSRFRVSLNNKDDKEQFVKMYKEKDFQIEDAEIESAVDRWTRKMIKNIDEGEEEGREKSPDTPH
;
A
#
# COMPACT_ATOMS: atom_id res chain seq x y z
N MET A 1 36.20 24.83 -33.99
CA MET A 1 35.31 25.15 -32.86
C MET A 1 34.24 26.10 -33.35
N ALA A 2 32.97 25.72 -33.32
CA ALA A 2 31.89 26.67 -33.59
C ALA A 2 31.94 27.78 -32.53
N SER A 3 31.97 29.05 -32.94
CA SER A 3 31.93 30.13 -31.95
C SER A 3 30.57 30.11 -31.25
N LEU A 4 30.51 30.50 -29.98
CA LEU A 4 29.24 30.67 -29.25
C LEU A 4 28.29 31.65 -29.97
N VAL A 5 28.85 32.55 -30.78
CA VAL A 5 28.09 33.44 -31.67
C VAL A 5 27.42 32.64 -32.79
N GLY A 6 28.09 31.66 -33.39
CA GLY A 6 27.49 30.75 -34.37
C GLY A 6 26.33 29.93 -33.79
N LEU A 7 26.43 29.50 -32.53
CA LEU A 7 25.30 28.84 -31.83
C LEU A 7 24.08 29.77 -31.67
N SER A 8 24.28 31.07 -31.48
CA SER A 8 23.17 32.03 -31.40
C SER A 8 22.42 32.21 -32.74
N GLN A 9 23.03 31.82 -33.85
CA GLN A 9 22.42 31.84 -35.18
C GLN A 9 21.63 30.56 -35.50
N ALA A 10 21.71 29.53 -34.64
CA ALA A 10 21.01 28.25 -34.78
C ALA A 10 20.07 28.01 -33.57
N PRO A 11 18.95 28.75 -33.46
CA PRO A 11 18.13 28.79 -32.24
C PRO A 11 17.54 27.43 -31.85
N GLU A 12 17.25 26.55 -32.80
CA GLU A 12 16.74 25.19 -32.54
C GLU A 12 17.81 24.33 -31.86
N THR A 13 19.05 24.38 -32.35
CA THR A 13 20.18 23.65 -31.77
C THR A 13 20.50 24.18 -30.39
N LEU A 14 20.52 25.51 -30.24
CA LEU A 14 20.71 26.15 -28.95
C LEU A 14 19.62 25.72 -27.96
N TYR A 15 18.34 25.75 -28.36
CA TYR A 15 17.24 25.34 -27.48
C TYR A 15 17.34 23.88 -27.02
N LEU A 16 17.76 22.97 -27.90
CA LEU A 16 18.05 21.58 -27.54
C LEU A 16 19.14 21.50 -26.47
N ILE A 17 20.23 22.26 -26.62
CA ILE A 17 21.31 22.33 -25.62
C ILE A 17 20.77 22.89 -24.30
N LEU A 18 20.08 24.04 -24.32
CA LEU A 18 19.59 24.71 -23.11
C LEU A 18 18.60 23.85 -22.31
N LYS A 19 17.85 22.97 -22.97
CA LYS A 19 16.91 22.04 -22.33
C LYS A 19 17.62 20.98 -21.47
N HIS A 20 18.90 20.71 -21.74
CA HIS A 20 19.72 19.77 -20.99
C HIS A 20 20.58 20.43 -19.92
N LEU A 21 20.65 21.76 -19.88
CA LEU A 21 21.39 22.51 -18.86
C LEU A 21 20.52 22.76 -17.63
N ASP A 22 21.11 22.58 -16.45
CA ASP A 22 20.49 22.99 -15.19
C ASP A 22 20.44 24.53 -15.06
N SER A 23 19.83 25.03 -13.99
CA SER A 23 19.71 26.47 -13.76
C SER A 23 21.06 27.18 -13.57
N ASN A 24 22.05 26.53 -12.95
CA ASN A 24 23.35 27.12 -12.66
C ASN A 24 24.20 27.17 -13.93
N ASP A 25 24.19 26.11 -14.73
CA ASP A 25 24.88 26.03 -16.00
C ASP A 25 24.27 27.00 -17.01
N LEU A 26 22.93 27.08 -17.06
CA LEU A 26 22.26 28.06 -17.92
C LEU A 26 22.60 29.50 -17.51
N PHE A 27 22.60 29.79 -16.21
CA PHE A 27 22.96 31.11 -15.72
C PHE A 27 24.42 31.44 -16.03
N SER A 28 25.32 30.47 -15.86
CA SER A 28 26.73 30.61 -16.24
C SER A 28 26.88 30.88 -17.73
N LEU A 29 26.17 30.13 -18.59
CA LEU A 29 26.16 30.32 -20.04
C LEU A 29 25.58 31.69 -20.44
N LEU A 30 24.55 32.15 -19.73
CA LEU A 30 23.98 33.49 -19.92
C LEU A 30 25.03 34.58 -19.63
N LEU A 31 25.89 34.37 -18.64
CA LEU A 31 26.96 35.31 -18.27
C LEU A 31 28.18 35.24 -19.21
N THR A 32 28.42 34.12 -19.89
CA THR A 32 29.61 33.97 -20.75
C THR A 32 29.48 34.68 -22.09
N CYS A 33 28.28 34.85 -22.64
CA CYS A 33 28.10 35.41 -23.98
C CYS A 33 26.85 36.31 -24.12
N LYS A 34 27.07 37.60 -24.42
CA LYS A 34 25.97 38.58 -24.62
C LYS A 34 24.99 38.18 -25.73
N SER A 35 25.45 37.52 -26.80
CA SER A 35 24.56 37.09 -27.90
C SER A 35 23.63 35.95 -27.49
N LEU A 36 23.99 35.16 -26.48
CA LEU A 36 23.15 34.10 -25.93
C LEU A 36 22.18 34.61 -24.87
N TYR A 37 22.37 35.84 -24.36
CA TYR A 37 21.59 36.39 -23.26
C TYR A 37 20.08 36.33 -23.50
N PRO A 38 19.50 36.79 -24.64
CA PRO A 38 18.05 36.79 -24.81
C PRO A 38 17.45 35.37 -24.76
N THR A 39 18.10 34.40 -25.41
CA THR A 39 17.64 33.01 -25.48
C THR A 39 17.80 32.32 -24.13
N CYS A 40 18.96 32.46 -23.48
CA CYS A 40 19.20 31.88 -22.17
C CYS A 40 18.30 32.50 -21.09
N TYR A 41 18.06 33.81 -21.16
CA TYR A 41 17.17 34.50 -20.22
C TYR A 41 15.71 34.07 -20.40
N SER A 42 15.23 34.03 -21.64
CA SER A 42 13.89 33.51 -21.96
C SER A 42 13.73 32.07 -21.46
N GLU A 43 14.74 31.23 -21.69
CA GLU A 43 14.71 29.84 -21.26
C GLU A 43 14.75 29.72 -19.73
N LEU A 44 15.61 30.48 -19.04
CA LEU A 44 15.70 30.50 -17.57
C LEU A 44 14.35 30.78 -16.92
N TRP A 45 13.54 31.65 -17.53
CA TRP A 45 12.21 32.04 -17.06
C TRP A 45 11.05 31.27 -17.70
N SER A 46 11.31 30.33 -18.62
CA SER A 46 10.29 29.59 -19.37
C SER A 46 9.41 28.72 -18.47
N ALA A 47 9.95 28.30 -17.33
CA ALA A 47 9.28 27.52 -16.30
C ALA A 47 9.51 28.14 -14.93
N LEU A 48 8.41 28.37 -14.20
CA LEU A 48 8.42 28.87 -12.83
C LEU A 48 7.73 27.83 -11.93
N GLY A 49 8.51 27.01 -11.22
CA GLY A 49 7.99 26.03 -10.27
C GLY A 49 8.22 26.43 -8.81
N PHE A 50 7.21 26.27 -7.95
CA PHE A 50 7.29 26.45 -6.50
C PHE A 50 7.11 25.10 -5.81
N GLU A 51 8.20 24.37 -5.65
CA GLU A 51 8.16 22.97 -5.24
C GLU A 51 8.98 22.67 -4.00
N GLY A 52 8.62 21.58 -3.33
CA GLY A 52 9.40 21.01 -2.25
C GLY A 52 10.66 20.31 -2.77
N PRO A 53 11.34 19.49 -1.95
CA PRO A 53 12.57 18.79 -2.34
C PRO A 53 12.42 17.76 -3.47
N HIS A 54 11.22 17.56 -4.02
CA HIS A 54 10.95 16.58 -5.07
C HIS A 54 10.30 17.29 -6.25
N PRO A 55 11.10 17.72 -7.25
CA PRO A 55 10.55 18.44 -8.37
C PRO A 55 9.61 17.54 -9.19
N ILE A 56 8.51 18.12 -9.67
CA ILE A 56 7.50 17.49 -10.51
C ILE A 56 8.13 16.96 -11.80
N ASN A 57 9.09 17.72 -12.32
CA ASN A 57 9.90 17.37 -13.45
C ASN A 57 11.34 17.81 -13.14
N PRO A 58 12.30 16.88 -12.97
CA PRO A 58 13.68 17.23 -12.64
C PRO A 58 14.36 18.07 -13.72
N ALA A 59 13.84 18.04 -14.96
CA ALA A 59 14.30 18.91 -16.04
C ALA A 59 13.74 20.34 -15.96
N ARG A 60 12.87 20.64 -14.98
CA ARG A 60 12.26 21.97 -14.81
C ARG A 60 12.84 22.72 -13.63
N ARG A 61 13.02 24.02 -13.86
CA ARG A 61 13.62 24.96 -12.92
C ARG A 61 12.63 25.27 -11.81
N THR A 62 13.02 24.99 -10.56
CA THR A 62 12.17 25.18 -9.38
C THR A 62 12.82 26.17 -8.42
N VAL A 63 11.98 27.02 -7.82
CA VAL A 63 12.36 27.84 -6.68
C VAL A 63 12.24 26.94 -5.45
N PRO A 64 13.33 26.62 -4.74
CA PRO A 64 13.25 25.84 -3.52
C PRO A 64 12.52 26.64 -2.44
N VAL A 65 11.94 25.95 -1.43
CA VAL A 65 11.22 26.60 -0.32
C VAL A 65 12.05 27.68 0.40
N LYS A 66 13.38 27.47 0.54
CA LYS A 66 14.30 28.47 1.11
C LYS A 66 14.44 29.73 0.23
N GLY A 67 14.19 29.60 -1.07
CA GLY A 67 14.26 30.65 -2.08
C GLY A 67 12.99 31.51 -2.22
N TYR A 68 11.85 31.11 -1.65
CA TYR A 68 10.57 31.86 -1.79
C TYR A 68 10.70 33.32 -1.33
N ARG A 69 11.38 33.56 -0.20
CA ARG A 69 11.63 34.91 0.31
C ARG A 69 12.45 35.74 -0.68
N ARG A 70 13.58 35.21 -1.15
CA ARG A 70 14.44 35.89 -2.14
C ARG A 70 13.70 36.19 -3.43
N PHE A 71 12.85 35.27 -3.88
CA PHE A 71 12.04 35.44 -5.07
C PHE A 71 11.00 36.56 -4.90
N ARG A 72 10.28 36.57 -3.78
CA ARG A 72 9.38 37.67 -3.42
C ARG A 72 10.12 39.01 -3.36
N ASP A 73 11.27 39.04 -2.70
CA ASP A 73 12.06 40.26 -2.54
C ASP A 73 12.57 40.75 -3.91
N ALA A 74 12.90 39.85 -4.83
CA ALA A 74 13.22 40.20 -6.21
C ALA A 74 12.03 40.84 -6.95
N ILE A 75 10.81 40.31 -6.79
CA ILE A 75 9.60 40.94 -7.35
C ILE A 75 9.41 42.36 -6.80
N ASN A 76 9.64 42.56 -5.51
CA ASN A 76 9.50 43.88 -4.88
C ASN A 76 10.61 44.85 -5.30
N THR A 77 11.84 44.36 -5.45
CA THR A 77 13.01 45.19 -5.74
C THR A 77 13.06 45.58 -7.21
N PHE A 78 12.87 44.62 -8.11
CA PHE A 78 13.02 44.85 -9.54
C PHE A 78 11.70 45.18 -10.22
N GLY A 79 10.55 44.82 -9.62
CA GLY A 79 9.25 44.94 -10.27
C GLY A 79 9.00 43.83 -11.29
N ALA A 80 7.73 43.61 -11.61
CA ALA A 80 7.30 42.52 -12.48
C ALA A 80 7.82 42.66 -13.93
N ASP A 81 7.92 43.89 -14.44
CA ASP A 81 8.27 44.15 -15.85
C ASP A 81 9.77 43.94 -16.14
N ASN A 82 10.60 44.02 -15.11
CA ASN A 82 12.04 43.80 -15.22
C ASN A 82 12.44 42.34 -14.99
N LEU A 83 11.48 41.50 -14.59
CA LEU A 83 11.67 40.06 -14.46
C LEU A 83 11.19 39.35 -15.73
N GLY A 84 11.61 38.10 -15.92
CA GLY A 84 11.31 37.34 -17.14
C GLY A 84 9.90 36.74 -17.21
N PHE A 85 8.92 37.23 -16.44
CA PHE A 85 7.58 36.61 -16.36
C PHE A 85 6.85 36.49 -17.70
N ARG A 86 7.12 37.41 -18.65
CA ARG A 86 6.58 37.34 -20.01
C ARG A 86 6.99 36.08 -20.77
N TYR A 87 8.07 35.43 -20.35
CA TYR A 87 8.58 34.19 -20.95
C TYR A 87 8.01 32.94 -20.26
N THR A 88 7.36 33.07 -19.10
CA THR A 88 6.85 31.94 -18.33
C THR A 88 5.71 31.25 -19.07
N LYS A 89 6.01 30.07 -19.63
CA LYS A 89 5.04 29.19 -20.29
C LYS A 89 4.48 28.15 -19.32
N PHE A 90 5.25 27.79 -18.28
CA PHE A 90 4.88 26.79 -17.29
C PHE A 90 4.87 27.38 -15.87
N LEU A 91 3.79 27.15 -15.13
CA LEU A 91 3.66 27.50 -13.71
C LEU A 91 3.43 26.24 -12.88
N GLY A 92 4.37 25.90 -12.00
CA GLY A 92 4.23 24.80 -11.04
C GLY A 92 3.90 25.30 -9.64
N LEU A 93 2.80 24.84 -9.05
CA LEU A 93 2.37 25.15 -7.70
C LEU A 93 2.37 23.86 -6.86
N GLY A 94 3.51 23.55 -6.25
CA GLY A 94 3.69 22.35 -5.44
C GLY A 94 3.12 22.48 -4.03
N ALA A 95 2.95 21.36 -3.32
CA ALA A 95 2.35 21.32 -1.98
C ALA A 95 3.06 22.22 -0.95
N SER A 96 4.34 22.54 -1.13
CA SER A 96 5.12 23.41 -0.25
C SER A 96 4.65 24.86 -0.26
N ILE A 97 4.14 25.38 -1.40
CA ILE A 97 3.59 26.74 -1.46
C ILE A 97 2.34 26.89 -0.59
N PHE A 98 1.65 25.77 -0.32
CA PHE A 98 0.41 25.74 0.45
C PHE A 98 0.60 25.36 1.92
N ARG A 99 1.76 24.80 2.31
CA ARG A 99 2.01 24.31 3.69
C ARG A 99 2.76 25.29 4.60
N ASN A 100 3.49 26.26 4.06
CA ASN A 100 4.45 27.03 4.84
C ASN A 100 3.85 28.34 5.39
N ARG A 101 3.16 28.24 6.54
CA ARG A 101 2.42 29.35 7.15
C ARG A 101 3.22 30.65 7.28
N ASP A 102 4.51 30.64 7.61
CA ASP A 102 5.22 31.89 7.93
C ASP A 102 6.03 32.50 6.77
N ARG A 103 6.11 31.84 5.61
CA ARG A 103 7.03 32.26 4.53
C ARG A 103 6.39 32.45 3.16
N SER A 104 5.15 32.02 2.96
CA SER A 104 4.46 32.15 1.67
C SER A 104 3.59 33.41 1.56
N PHE A 105 2.94 33.88 2.63
CA PHE A 105 1.81 34.85 2.58
C PHE A 105 1.88 35.94 1.50
N ASP A 106 2.97 36.69 1.42
CA ASP A 106 3.11 37.77 0.44
C ASP A 106 3.35 37.26 -0.99
N LEU A 107 4.06 36.14 -1.15
CA LEU A 107 4.39 35.57 -2.44
C LEU A 107 3.13 35.09 -3.16
N GLY A 108 2.20 34.40 -2.48
CA GLY A 108 0.94 34.00 -3.07
C GLY A 108 0.13 35.19 -3.58
N LYS A 109 0.04 36.27 -2.80
CA LYS A 109 -0.60 37.52 -3.23
C LYS A 109 0.07 38.11 -4.47
N LYS A 110 1.40 38.16 -4.52
CA LYS A 110 2.15 38.65 -5.69
C LYS A 110 1.89 37.82 -6.94
N LEU A 111 1.86 36.49 -6.82
CA LEU A 111 1.53 35.59 -7.94
C LEU A 111 0.11 35.85 -8.46
N VAL A 112 -0.85 36.05 -7.55
CA VAL A 112 -2.23 36.39 -7.92
C VAL A 112 -2.29 37.72 -8.68
N ASP A 113 -1.58 38.74 -8.21
CA ASP A 113 -1.53 40.04 -8.88
C ASP A 113 -0.88 39.93 -10.27
N LEU A 114 0.19 39.13 -10.40
CA LEU A 114 0.84 38.87 -11.69
C LEU A 114 -0.08 38.13 -12.68
N LEU A 115 -0.86 37.14 -12.22
CA LEU A 115 -1.85 36.44 -13.03
C LEU A 115 -2.99 37.37 -13.46
N LYS A 116 -3.51 38.18 -12.53
CA LYS A 116 -4.60 39.14 -12.79
C LYS A 116 -4.21 40.22 -13.79
N THR A 117 -2.97 40.71 -13.71
CA THR A 117 -2.43 41.72 -14.63
C THR A 117 -1.99 41.15 -15.97
N GLY A 118 -1.97 39.82 -16.12
CA GLY A 118 -1.47 39.14 -17.33
C GLY A 118 0.05 39.19 -17.48
N LYS A 119 0.80 39.77 -16.51
CA LYS A 119 2.26 39.80 -16.53
C LYS A 119 2.86 38.40 -16.37
N LEU A 120 2.16 37.53 -15.66
CA LEU A 120 2.42 36.08 -15.63
C LEU A 120 1.31 35.40 -16.45
N ALA A 121 1.68 34.87 -17.62
CA ALA A 121 0.73 34.30 -18.58
C ALA A 121 1.10 32.84 -18.93
N PRO A 122 1.01 31.89 -17.98
CA PRO A 122 1.34 30.51 -18.24
C PRO A 122 0.37 29.90 -19.27
N ARG A 123 0.90 28.99 -20.09
CA ARG A 123 0.13 28.10 -20.98
C ARG A 123 -0.14 26.75 -20.33
N VAL A 124 0.66 26.38 -19.34
CA VAL A 124 0.50 25.16 -18.56
C VAL A 124 0.61 25.49 -17.08
N ALA A 125 -0.36 25.07 -16.29
CA ALA A 125 -0.33 25.13 -14.84
C ALA A 125 -0.34 23.72 -14.26
N ASP A 126 0.65 23.38 -13.45
CA ASP A 126 0.68 22.12 -12.69
C ASP A 126 0.46 22.43 -11.21
N VAL A 127 -0.63 21.95 -10.65
CA VAL A 127 -1.03 22.22 -9.28
C VAL A 127 -1.04 20.92 -8.50
N ARG A 128 -0.16 20.83 -7.50
CA ARG A 128 -0.12 19.71 -6.55
C ARG A 128 -0.54 20.19 -5.19
N PHE A 129 -1.72 19.75 -4.77
CA PHE A 129 -2.32 20.19 -3.53
C PHE A 129 -2.76 19.00 -2.67
N ASN A 130 -2.04 18.79 -1.57
CA ASN A 130 -2.36 17.76 -0.58
C ASN A 130 -2.66 18.45 0.74
N PRO A 131 -3.94 18.81 1.00
CA PRO A 131 -4.34 19.62 2.15
C PRO A 131 -3.93 18.98 3.46
N TRP A 132 -3.98 17.66 3.52
CA TRP A 132 -3.82 16.91 4.76
C TRP A 132 -2.37 16.65 5.12
N GLY A 133 -1.45 16.89 4.18
CA GLY A 133 -0.03 16.67 4.38
C GLY A 133 0.32 15.20 4.59
N ARG A 134 1.46 14.76 4.03
CA ARG A 134 2.25 13.78 4.78
C ARG A 134 2.80 14.56 5.97
N ARG A 135 2.06 14.68 7.09
CA ARG A 135 2.77 14.70 8.38
C ARG A 135 3.57 13.42 8.31
N SER A 136 4.88 13.55 8.08
CA SER A 136 5.75 12.39 7.96
C SER A 136 5.44 11.54 9.17
N SER A 137 4.80 10.40 8.94
CA SER A 137 4.99 9.23 9.77
C SER A 137 6.48 8.92 9.58
N LYS A 138 7.34 9.71 10.24
CA LYS A 138 8.70 9.29 10.56
C LYS A 138 8.46 7.99 11.28
N SER A 139 8.66 6.90 10.54
CA SER A 139 8.81 5.54 11.01
C SER A 139 8.41 5.38 12.47
N ILE A 140 7.15 5.06 12.72
CA ILE A 140 6.82 4.18 13.85
C ILE A 140 7.33 2.80 13.43
N ILE A 141 8.64 2.68 13.25
CA ILE A 141 9.34 1.42 13.47
C ILE A 141 9.55 1.47 14.97
N ALA A 142 8.52 1.05 15.69
CA ALA A 142 8.66 0.74 17.09
C ALA A 142 9.72 -0.38 17.16
N ARG A 143 10.91 -0.05 17.66
CA ARG A 143 11.68 -1.03 18.42
C ARG A 143 10.80 -1.37 19.62
N SER A 144 10.07 -2.48 19.58
CA SER A 144 9.28 -2.95 20.73
C SER A 144 9.68 -4.38 21.11
N ASN A 145 10.76 -4.46 21.90
CA ASN A 145 10.93 -5.47 22.96
C ASN A 145 10.49 -4.88 24.31
N ALA A 146 9.51 -3.96 24.34
CA ALA A 146 9.03 -3.35 25.58
C ALA A 146 7.51 -3.52 25.70
N SER A 147 7.11 -4.03 26.86
CA SER A 147 5.77 -4.43 27.29
C SER A 147 4.71 -3.31 27.15
N PRO A 148 3.43 -3.63 26.86
CA PRO A 148 2.38 -2.65 26.64
C PRO A 148 1.82 -2.13 27.98
N SER A 149 2.38 -1.04 28.53
CA SER A 149 1.74 -0.28 29.59
C SER A 149 1.20 1.06 29.08
N ILE A 150 -0.13 1.11 28.93
CA ILE A 150 -1.04 2.24 29.19
C ILE A 150 -0.54 3.63 28.71
N PHE A 151 -0.85 3.99 27.46
CA PHE A 151 -1.00 5.39 27.05
C PHE A 151 -2.50 5.72 26.97
N ARG A 152 -3.03 6.39 27.99
CA ARG A 152 -4.37 7.02 27.92
C ARG A 152 -4.27 8.28 27.05
N TYR A 153 -4.75 8.20 25.81
CA TYR A 153 -5.07 9.40 25.06
C TYR A 153 -6.40 9.96 25.58
N SER A 154 -6.38 11.20 26.06
CA SER A 154 -7.59 11.93 26.43
C SER A 154 -8.51 12.07 25.22
N GLN A 155 -9.70 11.47 25.30
CA GLN A 155 -10.76 11.64 24.33
C GLN A 155 -11.19 13.11 24.28
N CYS A 156 -10.86 13.82 23.20
CA CYS A 156 -11.49 15.12 22.91
C CYS A 156 -12.95 14.86 22.48
N ASN A 157 -13.90 15.27 23.32
CA ASN A 157 -15.34 15.25 23.04
C ASN A 157 -15.66 15.80 21.64
N ALA A 158 -16.30 14.96 20.83
CA ALA A 158 -16.88 15.31 19.56
C ALA A 158 -18.34 15.75 19.79
N LYS A 159 -18.58 17.06 19.94
CA LYS A 159 -19.92 17.64 19.81
C LYS A 159 -19.95 18.50 18.55
N SER A 160 -20.83 18.09 17.61
CA SER A 160 -21.34 18.79 16.42
C SER A 160 -20.34 19.66 15.64
N MET A 161 -19.62 19.07 14.69
CA MET A 161 -19.07 19.81 13.56
C MET A 161 -20.16 19.84 12.46
N ASN A 162 -20.70 21.02 12.19
CA ASN A 162 -21.60 21.20 11.06
C ASN A 162 -20.85 20.99 9.74
N VAL A 163 -21.54 20.31 8.81
CA VAL A 163 -21.10 19.98 7.46
C VAL A 163 -20.98 21.27 6.65
N LEU A 164 -19.79 21.88 6.60
CA LEU A 164 -19.35 22.85 5.58
C LEU A 164 -17.91 23.33 5.76
N ASP A 165 -17.24 22.97 6.86
CA ASP A 165 -15.86 23.39 7.08
C ASP A 165 -14.92 22.65 6.13
N ILE A 166 -14.58 23.35 5.03
CA ILE A 166 -13.20 23.34 4.56
C ILE A 166 -12.32 23.32 5.82
N PRO A 167 -11.37 22.37 5.95
CA PRO A 167 -10.53 22.30 7.14
C PRO A 167 -10.05 23.71 7.48
N GLN A 168 -10.24 24.17 8.73
CA GLN A 168 -9.73 25.46 9.21
C GLN A 168 -8.22 25.65 8.94
N GLU A 169 -7.55 24.56 8.52
CA GLU A 169 -6.17 24.47 8.06
C GLU A 169 -5.91 25.00 6.64
N PHE A 170 -6.93 25.26 5.81
CA PHE A 170 -6.71 25.94 4.53
C PHE A 170 -6.35 27.39 4.80
N THR A 171 -5.11 27.77 4.50
CA THR A 171 -4.69 29.15 4.67
C THR A 171 -5.44 30.06 3.69
N ARG A 172 -5.79 31.27 4.12
CA ARG A 172 -6.38 32.32 3.27
C ARG A 172 -5.57 32.55 1.98
N GLU A 173 -4.26 32.36 2.03
CA GLU A 173 -3.37 32.51 0.88
C GLU A 173 -3.59 31.43 -0.17
N MET A 174 -3.71 30.17 0.24
CA MET A 174 -3.96 29.05 -0.66
C MET A 174 -5.25 29.29 -1.45
N TYR A 175 -6.30 29.76 -0.77
CA TYR A 175 -7.53 30.24 -1.40
C TYR A 175 -7.28 31.34 -2.44
N GLN A 176 -6.49 32.35 -2.10
CA GLN A 176 -6.20 33.46 -2.99
C GLN A 176 -5.45 33.02 -4.24
N VAL A 177 -4.42 32.17 -4.10
CA VAL A 177 -3.64 31.65 -5.23
C VAL A 177 -4.52 30.83 -6.16
N LEU A 178 -5.29 29.90 -5.63
CA LEU A 178 -6.19 29.08 -6.45
C LEU A 178 -7.31 29.93 -7.10
N ALA A 179 -7.90 30.87 -6.37
CA ALA A 179 -8.91 31.78 -6.93
C ALA A 179 -8.31 32.71 -8.01
N GLY A 180 -7.07 33.15 -7.84
CA GLY A 180 -6.34 33.92 -8.85
C GLY A 180 -6.07 33.11 -10.11
N LEU A 181 -5.65 31.86 -9.95
CA LEU A 181 -5.47 30.93 -11.07
C LEU A 181 -6.79 30.65 -11.79
N LYS A 182 -7.89 30.42 -11.04
CA LYS A 182 -9.24 30.24 -11.61
C LYS A 182 -9.65 31.45 -12.44
N LYS A 183 -9.54 32.65 -11.88
CA LYS A 183 -9.88 33.89 -12.57
C LYS A 183 -9.04 34.06 -13.84
N TYR A 184 -7.76 33.73 -13.78
CA TYR A 184 -6.90 33.73 -14.97
C TYR A 184 -7.37 32.69 -16.00
N SER A 185 -7.69 31.46 -15.59
CA SER A 185 -8.10 30.40 -16.50
C SER A 185 -9.41 30.69 -17.23
N GLU A 186 -10.35 31.36 -16.55
CA GLU A 186 -11.62 31.85 -17.12
C GLU A 186 -11.40 32.86 -18.26
N THR A 187 -10.26 33.57 -18.31
CA THR A 187 -9.92 34.50 -19.40
C THR A 187 -9.29 33.83 -20.63
N LYS A 188 -9.00 32.53 -20.55
CA LYS A 188 -8.30 31.80 -21.62
C LYS A 188 -9.28 30.87 -22.33
N LEU A 189 -8.88 30.35 -23.49
CA LEU A 189 -9.54 29.22 -24.14
C LEU A 189 -8.87 27.90 -23.70
N PRO A 190 -9.54 26.73 -23.82
CA PRO A 190 -8.94 25.43 -23.51
C PRO A 190 -7.64 25.12 -24.25
N GLU A 191 -7.52 25.51 -25.51
CA GLU A 191 -6.28 25.35 -26.30
C GLU A 191 -5.11 26.20 -25.79
N ASN A 192 -5.38 27.30 -25.07
CA ASN A 192 -4.39 28.27 -24.65
C ASN A 192 -3.90 28.06 -23.21
N LEU A 193 -4.61 27.24 -22.44
CA LEU A 193 -4.25 26.90 -21.06
C LEU A 193 -4.63 25.47 -20.73
N SER A 194 -3.63 24.68 -20.34
CA SER A 194 -3.79 23.32 -19.80
C SER A 194 -3.47 23.30 -18.31
N ILE A 195 -4.34 22.67 -17.53
CA ILE A 195 -4.14 22.44 -16.10
C ILE A 195 -3.89 20.94 -15.86
N THR A 196 -2.80 20.66 -15.15
CA THR A 196 -2.53 19.38 -14.50
C THR A 196 -2.82 19.54 -13.02
N LEU A 197 -3.75 18.75 -12.49
CA LEU A 197 -4.19 18.83 -11.11
C LEU A 197 -3.93 17.51 -10.41
N ARG A 198 -3.09 17.53 -9.37
CA ARG A 198 -2.90 16.42 -8.45
C ARG A 198 -3.37 16.81 -7.07
N THR A 199 -4.32 16.07 -6.53
CA THR A 199 -5.02 16.47 -5.31
C THR A 199 -5.56 15.29 -4.53
N GLU A 200 -5.97 15.57 -3.30
CA GLU A 200 -6.73 14.65 -2.43
C GLU A 200 -8.20 15.13 -2.28
N LEU A 201 -8.56 16.20 -2.99
CA LEU A 201 -9.89 16.83 -2.99
C LEU A 201 -10.65 16.49 -4.25
N VAL A 202 -11.98 16.38 -4.14
CA VAL A 202 -12.86 16.24 -5.31
C VAL A 202 -14.02 17.23 -5.25
N TYR A 203 -14.84 17.19 -4.20
CA TYR A 203 -16.00 18.08 -4.06
C TYR A 203 -15.69 19.57 -4.23
N THR A 204 -14.55 20.05 -3.72
CA THR A 204 -14.21 21.48 -3.74
C THR A 204 -13.53 21.96 -5.02
N ILE A 205 -13.16 21.05 -5.94
CA ILE A 205 -12.42 21.41 -7.17
C ILE A 205 -13.14 22.45 -8.04
N PRO A 206 -14.46 22.40 -8.27
CA PRO A 206 -15.16 23.39 -9.09
C PRO A 206 -15.09 24.82 -8.51
N ARG A 207 -14.85 24.96 -7.20
CA ARG A 207 -14.67 26.27 -6.56
C ARG A 207 -13.33 26.92 -6.93
N PHE A 208 -12.33 26.12 -7.26
CA PHE A 208 -10.93 26.53 -7.42
C PHE A 208 -10.39 26.46 -8.83
N PHE A 209 -11.07 25.78 -9.73
CA PHE A 209 -10.58 25.55 -11.08
C PHE A 209 -11.71 25.67 -12.10
N ASP A 210 -11.35 26.15 -13.29
CA ASP A 210 -12.14 25.99 -14.50
C ASP A 210 -11.97 24.54 -14.99
N LEU A 211 -13.04 23.75 -14.90
CA LEU A 211 -13.00 22.31 -15.14
C LEU A 211 -12.63 21.97 -16.59
N GLU A 212 -13.03 22.81 -17.55
CA GLU A 212 -12.75 22.59 -18.97
C GLU A 212 -11.24 22.69 -19.28
N LYS A 213 -10.46 23.35 -18.42
CA LYS A 213 -9.01 23.49 -18.58
C LYS A 213 -8.22 22.36 -17.95
N ILE A 214 -8.87 21.50 -17.17
CA ILE A 214 -8.22 20.36 -16.54
C ILE A 214 -8.05 19.27 -17.59
N THR A 215 -6.80 19.08 -18.01
CA THR A 215 -6.41 18.06 -19.00
C THR A 215 -5.77 16.84 -18.34
N THR A 216 -5.30 16.96 -17.10
CA THR A 216 -4.82 15.84 -16.30
C THR A 216 -5.34 15.98 -14.88
N TYR A 217 -5.96 14.94 -14.36
CA TYR A 217 -6.52 14.90 -13.02
C TYR A 217 -6.06 13.64 -12.29
N GLU A 218 -5.26 13.82 -11.23
CA GLU A 218 -4.71 12.74 -10.41
C GLU A 218 -5.24 12.86 -8.97
N VAL A 219 -6.12 11.95 -8.58
CA VAL A 219 -6.71 11.87 -7.25
C VAL A 219 -5.94 10.86 -6.41
N ASN A 220 -5.37 11.31 -5.29
CA ASN A 220 -4.68 10.44 -4.33
C ASN A 220 -5.42 10.51 -2.99
N LEU A 221 -6.27 9.53 -2.69
CA LEU A 221 -7.01 9.48 -1.43
C LEU A 221 -6.20 8.69 -0.39
N TYR A 222 -6.15 9.19 0.84
CA TYR A 222 -5.53 8.50 1.96
C TYR A 222 -6.54 8.36 3.11
N PHE A 223 -6.76 7.14 3.55
CA PHE A 223 -7.56 6.85 4.75
C PHE A 223 -6.64 6.41 5.89
N TYR A 224 -6.61 7.18 6.99
CA TYR A 224 -5.79 6.87 8.18
C TYR A 224 -6.67 6.37 9.34
N SER A 225 -6.30 5.24 9.95
CA SER A 225 -7.10 4.51 10.95
C SER A 225 -7.13 5.11 12.36
N ARG A 226 -6.25 6.06 12.71
CA ARG A 226 -5.96 6.32 14.14
C ARG A 226 -6.04 7.78 14.61
N GLY A 227 -6.92 8.57 14.01
CA GLY A 227 -7.37 9.81 14.63
C GLY A 227 -7.33 11.00 13.68
N LYS A 228 -8.49 11.65 13.56
CA LYS A 228 -8.73 13.00 13.01
C LYS A 228 -7.79 13.40 11.86
N ASN A 229 -8.01 12.83 10.68
CA ASN A 229 -8.46 13.62 9.54
C ASN A 229 -8.75 12.67 8.39
N ARG A 230 -10.02 12.73 7.99
CA ARG A 230 -10.71 11.75 7.20
C ARG A 230 -10.94 12.41 5.83
N CYS A 231 -10.42 11.81 4.77
CA CYS A 231 -10.49 12.38 3.42
C CYS A 231 -11.75 11.94 2.67
N TRP A 232 -12.26 12.88 1.87
CA TRP A 232 -13.58 12.87 1.24
C TRP A 232 -14.73 12.66 2.24
N SER A 233 -15.02 13.75 2.95
CA SER A 233 -16.28 14.11 3.63
C SER A 233 -16.87 13.13 4.64
N THR A 234 -16.09 12.57 5.54
CA THR A 234 -16.65 11.86 6.72
C THR A 234 -17.14 12.83 7.81
N PRO A 235 -18.03 12.48 8.77
CA PRO A 235 -18.45 11.14 9.28
C PRO A 235 -19.93 10.78 8.98
N ASP A 236 -20.51 9.57 9.04
CA ASP A 236 -20.16 8.30 9.70
C ASP A 236 -20.97 7.09 9.14
N SER A 237 -21.58 7.19 7.96
CA SER A 237 -22.47 6.13 7.48
C SER A 237 -22.08 5.61 6.07
N PRO A 238 -22.14 4.28 5.84
CA PRO A 238 -22.13 3.68 4.49
C PRO A 238 -23.06 4.41 3.50
N SER A 239 -24.10 5.07 4.01
CA SER A 239 -25.09 5.83 3.24
C SER A 239 -24.55 7.01 2.44
N ASN A 240 -23.32 7.49 2.68
CA ASN A 240 -22.76 8.61 1.91
C ASN A 240 -21.94 8.19 0.68
N THR A 241 -21.73 6.88 0.47
CA THR A 241 -20.93 6.40 -0.67
C THR A 241 -21.56 6.76 -2.02
N GLY A 242 -22.89 6.62 -2.14
CA GLY A 242 -23.63 7.05 -3.34
C GLY A 242 -23.41 8.53 -3.66
N ASN A 243 -23.49 9.41 -2.66
CA ASN A 243 -23.22 10.84 -2.84
C ASN A 243 -21.79 11.10 -3.32
N HIS A 244 -20.78 10.42 -2.78
CA HIS A 244 -19.39 10.59 -3.26
C HIS A 244 -19.21 10.11 -4.71
N ILE A 245 -19.91 9.04 -5.11
CA ILE A 245 -19.92 8.59 -6.51
C ILE A 245 -20.55 9.68 -7.40
N LEU A 246 -21.68 10.25 -6.99
CA LEU A 246 -22.37 11.33 -7.72
C LEU A 246 -21.58 12.65 -7.76
N GLU A 247 -20.82 12.96 -6.71
CA GLU A 247 -19.90 14.10 -6.68
C GLU A 247 -18.77 13.91 -7.70
N LEU A 248 -18.14 12.73 -7.72
CA LEU A 248 -17.11 12.42 -8.71
C LEU A 248 -17.69 12.47 -10.12
N LYS A 249 -18.88 11.89 -10.33
CA LYS A 249 -19.61 11.95 -11.60
C LYS A 249 -19.77 13.40 -12.06
N SER A 250 -20.32 14.26 -11.21
CA SER A 250 -20.59 15.66 -11.54
C SER A 250 -19.32 16.43 -11.83
N LEU A 251 -18.24 16.18 -11.08
CA LEU A 251 -16.95 16.78 -11.33
C LEU A 251 -16.38 16.38 -12.71
N LEU A 252 -16.33 15.08 -12.98
CA LEU A 252 -15.75 14.54 -14.21
C LEU A 252 -16.56 14.95 -15.45
N ALA A 253 -17.88 15.09 -15.32
CA ALA A 253 -18.74 15.58 -16.39
C ALA A 253 -18.37 17.01 -16.85
N GLY A 254 -17.83 17.84 -15.95
CA GLY A 254 -17.34 19.18 -16.28
C GLY A 254 -15.93 19.21 -16.87
N MET A 255 -15.16 18.12 -16.78
CA MET A 255 -13.79 18.04 -17.30
C MET A 255 -13.78 17.54 -18.76
N THR A 256 -14.40 18.31 -19.66
CA THR A 256 -14.65 17.91 -21.04
C THR A 256 -13.38 17.67 -21.86
N ASN A 257 -12.26 18.32 -21.52
CA ASN A 257 -10.95 18.18 -22.19
C ASN A 257 -9.97 17.26 -21.44
N LEU A 258 -10.46 16.40 -20.55
CA LEU A 258 -9.63 15.51 -19.75
C LEU A 258 -8.93 14.47 -20.64
N LYS A 259 -7.59 14.50 -20.66
CA LYS A 259 -6.74 13.57 -21.39
C LYS A 259 -6.20 12.44 -20.53
N ARG A 260 -5.96 12.72 -19.26
CA ARG A 260 -5.46 11.75 -18.30
C ARG A 260 -6.23 11.80 -17.00
N PHE A 261 -6.76 10.66 -16.58
CA PHE A 261 -7.35 10.47 -15.27
C PHE A 261 -6.56 9.43 -14.48
N SER A 262 -6.20 9.74 -13.25
CA SER A 262 -5.63 8.78 -12.32
C SER A 262 -6.37 8.82 -11.00
N TRP A 263 -6.70 7.64 -10.51
CA TRP A 263 -7.30 7.39 -9.21
C TRP A 263 -6.36 6.48 -8.42
N ASN A 264 -6.00 6.89 -7.21
CA ASN A 264 -5.24 6.07 -6.29
C ASN A 264 -5.84 6.22 -4.90
N MET A 265 -6.55 5.20 -4.44
CA MET A 265 -7.08 5.15 -3.09
C MET A 265 -6.13 4.32 -2.23
N ASN A 266 -5.22 4.96 -1.50
CA ASN A 266 -4.34 4.25 -0.58
C ASN A 266 -5.11 3.87 0.69
N PHE A 267 -5.75 2.70 0.69
CA PHE A 267 -6.33 2.13 1.89
C PHE A 267 -5.23 1.62 2.84
N ARG A 268 -5.37 1.96 4.13
CA ARG A 268 -4.54 1.41 5.20
C ARG A 268 -5.36 0.85 6.35
N THR A 269 -6.66 0.68 6.16
CA THR A 269 -7.59 0.40 7.27
C THR A 269 -8.44 -0.83 6.96
N PRO A 270 -8.34 -1.90 7.76
CA PRO A 270 -9.12 -3.14 7.57
C PRO A 270 -10.59 -3.03 8.01
N HIS A 271 -11.07 -1.85 8.41
CA HIS A 271 -12.40 -1.67 9.01
C HIS A 271 -13.21 -0.62 8.25
N ARG A 272 -13.54 -0.91 6.99
CA ARG A 272 -14.67 -0.25 6.36
C ARG A 272 -15.89 -1.13 6.59
N ASP A 273 -17.02 -0.51 6.88
CA ASP A 273 -18.29 -1.22 6.86
C ASP A 273 -18.48 -1.79 5.44
N ALA A 274 -18.55 -3.12 5.34
CA ALA A 274 -18.89 -3.78 4.10
C ALA A 274 -20.20 -3.18 3.59
N PHE A 275 -20.19 -2.63 2.38
CA PHE A 275 -21.41 -2.22 1.72
C PHE A 275 -21.60 -3.06 0.46
N LEU A 276 -22.83 -3.48 0.27
CA LEU A 276 -23.25 -4.22 -0.92
C LEU A 276 -23.24 -3.28 -2.12
N MET A 277 -22.51 -3.66 -3.17
CA MET A 277 -22.40 -2.90 -4.41
C MET A 277 -23.78 -2.63 -5.04
N GLU A 278 -24.70 -3.57 -4.87
CA GLU A 278 -26.07 -3.54 -5.37
C GLU A 278 -26.83 -2.30 -4.90
N LYS A 279 -26.50 -1.77 -3.71
CA LYS A 279 -27.11 -0.56 -3.16
C LYS A 279 -26.80 0.71 -3.94
N PHE A 280 -25.73 0.72 -4.74
CA PHE A 280 -25.25 1.90 -5.47
C PHE A 280 -25.16 1.66 -6.98
N THR A 281 -25.90 0.67 -7.50
CA THR A 281 -25.85 0.29 -8.92
C THR A 281 -26.16 1.48 -9.83
N THR A 282 -27.19 2.27 -9.50
CA THR A 282 -27.58 3.46 -10.27
C THR A 282 -26.46 4.49 -10.31
N GLU A 283 -25.85 4.80 -9.18
CA GLU A 283 -24.76 5.78 -9.10
C GLU A 283 -23.52 5.30 -9.86
N PHE A 284 -23.21 3.99 -9.81
CA PHE A 284 -22.13 3.40 -10.60
C PHE A 284 -22.41 3.45 -12.11
N ASP A 285 -23.64 3.19 -12.54
CA ASP A 285 -24.05 3.28 -13.95
C ASP A 285 -23.97 4.74 -14.44
N GLU A 286 -24.38 5.69 -13.62
CA GLU A 286 -24.25 7.12 -13.93
C GLU A 286 -22.78 7.56 -14.03
N LEU A 287 -21.91 7.07 -13.14
CA LEU A 287 -20.47 7.33 -13.22
C LEU A 287 -19.87 6.70 -14.50
N GLN A 288 -20.25 5.46 -14.82
CA GLN A 288 -19.84 4.78 -16.04
C GLN A 288 -20.25 5.57 -17.29
N ALA A 289 -21.46 6.12 -17.31
CA ALA A 289 -21.96 6.92 -18.42
C ALA A 289 -21.13 8.17 -18.69
N VAL A 290 -20.55 8.80 -17.65
CA VAL A 290 -19.65 9.94 -17.80
C VAL A 290 -18.35 9.52 -18.48
N PHE A 291 -17.71 8.44 -18.04
CA PHE A 291 -16.49 7.94 -18.66
C PHE A 291 -16.69 7.57 -20.12
N THR A 292 -17.78 6.89 -20.47
CA THR A 292 -18.09 6.50 -21.85
C THR A 292 -18.20 7.70 -22.80
N LYS A 293 -18.61 8.87 -22.29
CA LYS A 293 -18.76 10.11 -23.07
C LYS A 293 -17.45 10.90 -23.24
N MET A 294 -16.36 10.53 -22.56
CA MET A 294 -15.09 11.26 -22.63
C MET A 294 -14.40 11.06 -23.98
N GLN A 295 -14.33 12.12 -24.78
CA GLN A 295 -13.81 12.08 -26.15
C GLN A 295 -12.28 12.23 -26.24
N TYR A 296 -11.65 12.75 -25.20
CA TYR A 296 -10.20 13.05 -25.20
C TYR A 296 -9.39 12.22 -24.21
N LEU A 297 -10.03 11.33 -23.43
CA LEU A 297 -9.34 10.55 -22.41
C LEU A 297 -8.44 9.49 -23.04
N GLU A 298 -7.13 9.75 -23.07
CA GLU A 298 -6.12 8.88 -23.67
C GLU A 298 -5.46 7.95 -22.64
N SER A 299 -5.43 8.35 -21.36
CA SER A 299 -4.82 7.57 -20.28
C SER A 299 -5.72 7.48 -19.05
N LEU A 300 -5.98 6.25 -18.62
CA LEU A 300 -6.76 5.92 -17.44
C LEU A 300 -5.92 5.07 -16.50
N ALA A 301 -5.76 5.49 -15.24
CA ALA A 301 -5.05 4.72 -14.22
C ALA A 301 -5.88 4.60 -12.94
N LEU A 302 -6.37 3.40 -12.62
CA LEU A 302 -7.01 3.11 -11.33
C LEU A 302 -6.07 2.22 -10.52
N LEU A 303 -5.22 2.84 -9.69
CA LEU A 303 -4.15 2.18 -8.93
C LEU A 303 -4.65 1.47 -7.66
N ASP A 304 -5.92 1.65 -7.33
CA ASP A 304 -6.69 0.87 -6.36
C ASP A 304 -8.18 0.85 -6.81
N CYS A 305 -9.06 0.18 -6.07
CA CYS A 305 -10.47 0.10 -6.43
C CYS A 305 -11.15 1.48 -6.45
N LEU A 306 -12.04 1.69 -7.44
CA LEU A 306 -12.86 2.88 -7.56
C LEU A 306 -14.14 2.68 -6.73
N PHE A 307 -14.09 3.11 -5.47
CA PHE A 307 -15.12 2.93 -4.42
C PHE A 307 -15.37 1.50 -3.93
N HIS A 308 -15.39 0.50 -4.81
CA HIS A 308 -15.71 -0.89 -4.48
C HIS A 308 -14.86 -1.89 -5.31
N PRO A 309 -14.33 -2.98 -4.72
CA PRO A 309 -13.46 -3.96 -5.41
C PRO A 309 -14.15 -4.77 -6.51
N SER A 310 -15.49 -4.74 -6.59
CA SER A 310 -16.27 -5.38 -7.66
C SER A 310 -16.73 -4.42 -8.75
N PHE A 311 -16.51 -3.10 -8.59
CA PHE A 311 -16.85 -2.13 -9.63
C PHE A 311 -15.80 -2.13 -10.74
N PHE A 312 -16.17 -2.73 -11.87
CA PHE A 312 -15.37 -2.72 -13.10
C PHE A 312 -15.76 -1.53 -13.97
N LEU A 313 -14.95 -0.48 -13.95
CA LEU A 313 -15.11 0.67 -14.84
C LEU A 313 -14.66 0.31 -16.25
N ILE A 314 -15.56 0.42 -17.21
CA ILE A 314 -15.25 0.25 -18.63
C ILE A 314 -14.59 1.53 -19.15
N PRO A 315 -13.35 1.47 -19.68
CA PRO A 315 -12.70 2.66 -20.24
C PRO A 315 -13.40 3.09 -21.54
N PRO A 316 -13.43 4.40 -21.86
CA PRO A 316 -13.87 4.83 -23.18
C PRO A 316 -12.91 4.35 -24.27
N LYS A 317 -13.41 4.24 -25.50
CA LYS A 317 -12.65 3.74 -26.67
C LYS A 317 -11.41 4.57 -27.02
N THR A 318 -11.35 5.79 -26.49
CA THR A 318 -10.27 6.76 -26.68
C THR A 318 -9.04 6.45 -25.83
N VAL A 319 -9.18 5.61 -24.79
CA VAL A 319 -8.08 5.23 -23.89
C VAL A 319 -7.10 4.32 -24.63
N LYS A 320 -5.86 4.81 -24.75
CA LYS A 320 -4.71 4.08 -25.30
C LYS A 320 -3.83 3.48 -24.22
N LYS A 321 -3.75 4.13 -23.06
CA LYS A 321 -2.97 3.67 -21.92
C LYS A 321 -3.86 3.37 -20.72
N LEU A 322 -3.87 2.13 -20.28
CA LEU A 322 -4.70 1.65 -19.18
C LEU A 322 -3.83 1.08 -18.07
N GLU A 323 -4.03 1.57 -16.85
CA GLU A 323 -3.39 1.03 -15.66
C GLU A 323 -4.45 0.60 -14.63
N TYR A 324 -4.34 -0.63 -14.13
CA TYR A 324 -5.15 -1.13 -13.02
C TYR A 324 -4.26 -1.62 -11.89
N GLY A 325 -4.71 -1.45 -10.65
CA GLY A 325 -4.05 -1.92 -9.44
C GLY A 325 -5.03 -2.07 -8.29
N GLY A 326 -4.52 -2.56 -7.16
CA GLY A 326 -5.28 -2.75 -5.93
C GLY A 326 -5.92 -4.12 -5.82
N ASN A 327 -6.68 -4.30 -4.73
CA ASN A 327 -7.29 -5.57 -4.36
C ASN A 327 -8.67 -5.70 -4.99
N LEU A 328 -8.75 -6.42 -6.11
CA LEU A 328 -9.93 -6.50 -6.97
C LEU A 328 -10.60 -7.88 -6.86
N SER A 329 -11.92 -7.91 -6.82
CA SER A 329 -12.70 -9.15 -6.62
C SER A 329 -12.73 -10.06 -7.86
N ASN A 330 -13.11 -11.33 -7.67
CA ASN A 330 -13.29 -12.29 -8.78
C ASN A 330 -14.29 -11.81 -9.84
N ILE A 331 -15.37 -11.14 -9.42
CA ILE A 331 -16.36 -10.56 -10.34
C ILE A 331 -15.71 -9.49 -11.24
N TRP A 332 -14.84 -8.65 -10.67
CA TRP A 332 -14.10 -7.64 -11.41
C TRP A 332 -13.21 -8.30 -12.47
N TRP A 333 -12.42 -9.31 -12.09
CA TRP A 333 -11.53 -10.02 -13.00
C TRP A 333 -12.26 -10.76 -14.12
N ARG A 334 -13.41 -11.38 -13.82
CA ARG A 334 -14.27 -12.01 -14.85
C ARG A 334 -14.83 -10.98 -15.84
N ARG A 335 -15.17 -9.76 -15.38
CA ARG A 335 -15.62 -8.68 -16.27
C ARG A 335 -14.47 -8.12 -17.11
N PHE A 336 -13.29 -7.93 -16.50
CA PHE A 336 -12.07 -7.56 -17.20
C PHE A 336 -11.76 -8.56 -18.33
N ALA A 337 -11.77 -9.85 -18.04
CA ALA A 337 -11.47 -10.91 -18.99
C ALA A 337 -12.41 -10.90 -20.21
N LYS A 338 -13.70 -10.58 -20.02
CA LYS A 338 -14.69 -10.55 -21.11
C LYS A 338 -14.63 -9.28 -21.96
N TYR A 339 -14.00 -8.21 -21.48
CA TYR A 339 -14.01 -6.93 -22.18
C TYR A 339 -12.85 -6.84 -23.20
N PRO A 340 -13.09 -6.40 -24.46
CA PRO A 340 -12.09 -6.52 -25.52
C PRO A 340 -11.05 -5.38 -25.58
N PHE A 341 -11.29 -4.24 -24.93
CA PHE A 341 -10.37 -3.09 -24.87
C PHE A 341 -9.78 -2.66 -26.24
N THR A 342 -10.59 -2.58 -27.30
CA THR A 342 -10.12 -2.41 -28.69
C THR A 342 -9.30 -1.14 -29.00
N GLY A 343 -9.23 -0.16 -28.08
CA GLY A 343 -8.39 1.03 -28.23
C GLY A 343 -7.11 1.04 -27.38
N VAL A 344 -6.94 0.08 -26.47
CA VAL A 344 -5.82 0.06 -25.52
C VAL A 344 -4.59 -0.52 -26.18
N GLU A 345 -3.50 0.25 -26.15
CA GLU A 345 -2.20 -0.14 -26.71
C GLU A 345 -1.17 -0.45 -25.62
N ASP A 346 -1.29 0.18 -24.44
CA ASP A 346 -0.38 0.01 -23.31
C ASP A 346 -1.18 -0.36 -22.05
N LEU A 347 -1.03 -1.62 -21.60
CA LEU A 347 -1.65 -2.13 -20.38
C LEU A 347 -0.62 -2.29 -19.27
N PHE A 348 -0.90 -1.71 -18.10
CA PHE A 348 -0.13 -1.92 -16.89
C PHE A 348 -1.02 -2.48 -15.77
N LEU A 349 -0.68 -3.65 -15.25
CA LEU A 349 -1.35 -4.23 -14.09
C LEU A 349 -0.39 -4.18 -12.90
N HIS A 350 -0.65 -3.29 -11.95
CA HIS A 350 0.17 -3.10 -10.76
C HIS A 350 0.02 -4.28 -9.81
N ALA A 351 1.15 -4.80 -9.30
CA ALA A 351 1.13 -5.73 -8.18
C ALA A 351 0.80 -4.97 -6.89
N ILE A 352 0.09 -5.63 -5.97
CA ILE A 352 -0.16 -5.08 -4.65
C ILE A 352 1.12 -5.19 -3.82
N GLU A 353 1.50 -4.10 -3.15
CA GLU A 353 2.57 -4.13 -2.14
C GLU A 353 2.07 -4.88 -0.90
N GLU A 354 2.80 -5.86 -0.38
CA GLU A 354 2.44 -6.65 0.83
C GLU A 354 1.97 -5.76 2.01
N SER A 355 2.62 -4.61 2.21
CA SER A 355 2.27 -3.67 3.28
C SER A 355 0.87 -3.03 3.16
N LYS A 356 0.22 -3.21 2.00
CA LYS A 356 -1.10 -2.69 1.66
C LYS A 356 -2.14 -3.80 1.55
N GLU A 357 -1.90 -4.97 2.13
CA GLU A 357 -2.94 -6.00 2.28
C GLU A 357 -4.09 -5.47 3.13
N CYS A 358 -5.00 -4.78 2.46
CA CYS A 358 -6.31 -4.48 2.98
C CYS A 358 -7.10 -5.78 2.86
N SER A 359 -7.48 -6.35 4.01
CA SER A 359 -8.32 -7.55 4.03
C SER A 359 -9.61 -7.26 3.26
N MET A 360 -9.75 -7.87 2.07
CA MET A 360 -11.00 -7.82 1.29
C MET A 360 -12.19 -8.37 2.06
N MET A 361 -11.95 -9.11 3.16
CA MET A 361 -13.02 -9.56 4.06
C MET A 361 -13.87 -8.40 4.59
N ALA A 362 -13.37 -7.17 4.56
CA ALA A 362 -14.15 -6.00 4.93
C ALA A 362 -15.17 -5.55 3.88
N PHE A 363 -15.12 -6.06 2.64
CA PHE A 363 -16.02 -5.64 1.55
C PHE A 363 -16.99 -6.72 1.08
N LEU A 364 -16.59 -7.99 1.19
CA LEU A 364 -17.40 -9.12 0.74
C LEU A 364 -17.87 -9.95 1.93
N PRO A 365 -19.08 -10.54 1.88
CA PRO A 365 -19.49 -11.56 2.83
C PRO A 365 -18.40 -12.64 3.00
N PRO A 366 -18.13 -13.15 4.22
CA PRO A 366 -17.09 -14.14 4.46
C PRO A 366 -17.19 -15.36 3.53
N ASP A 367 -18.41 -15.77 3.19
CA ASP A 367 -18.70 -16.97 2.42
C ASP A 367 -18.57 -16.79 0.90
N SER A 368 -18.39 -15.55 0.40
CA SER A 368 -18.23 -15.27 -1.04
C SER A 368 -16.78 -15.05 -1.45
N PHE A 369 -15.84 -15.22 -0.51
CA PHE A 369 -14.43 -15.00 -0.77
C PHE A 369 -13.76 -16.24 -1.35
N GLU A 370 -13.85 -16.39 -2.67
CA GLU A 370 -12.87 -17.18 -3.41
C GLU A 370 -11.57 -16.36 -3.51
N GLU A 371 -10.44 -16.94 -3.11
CA GLU A 371 -9.14 -16.29 -3.28
C GLU A 371 -8.87 -15.99 -4.76
N VAL A 372 -8.54 -14.75 -5.08
CA VAL A 372 -8.23 -14.35 -6.47
C VAL A 372 -7.05 -15.16 -7.03
N ASN A 373 -6.13 -15.59 -6.16
CA ASN A 373 -4.98 -16.43 -6.56
C ASN A 373 -5.37 -17.87 -6.88
N THR A 374 -6.64 -18.28 -6.75
CA THR A 374 -7.13 -19.57 -7.23
C THR A 374 -8.01 -19.42 -8.46
N LEU A 375 -8.31 -18.19 -8.89
CA LEU A 375 -9.13 -17.92 -10.05
C LEU A 375 -8.36 -18.21 -11.34
N PHE A 376 -8.97 -19.00 -12.21
CA PHE A 376 -8.59 -19.15 -13.62
C PHE A 376 -9.61 -18.42 -14.49
N LEU A 377 -9.13 -17.65 -15.46
CA LEU A 377 -9.97 -16.95 -16.43
C LEU A 377 -10.28 -17.81 -17.66
N GLY A 378 -9.36 -18.70 -18.03
CA GLY A 378 -9.38 -19.51 -19.25
C GLY A 378 -9.07 -18.71 -20.51
N GLU A 379 -9.64 -17.51 -20.65
CA GLU A 379 -9.47 -16.64 -21.80
C GLU A 379 -9.60 -15.17 -21.41
N VAL A 380 -8.97 -14.29 -22.19
CA VAL A 380 -9.23 -12.84 -22.18
C VAL A 380 -9.62 -12.35 -23.56
N ALA A 381 -10.47 -11.32 -23.63
CA ALA A 381 -10.92 -10.71 -24.89
C ALA A 381 -9.97 -9.61 -25.38
N ILE A 382 -9.03 -9.14 -24.55
CA ILE A 382 -8.13 -8.04 -24.89
C ILE A 382 -7.18 -8.40 -26.04
N THR A 383 -7.14 -7.53 -27.05
CA THR A 383 -6.29 -7.68 -28.24
C THR A 383 -5.68 -6.35 -28.65
N GLY A 384 -4.65 -6.37 -29.51
CA GLY A 384 -4.02 -5.16 -30.06
C GLY A 384 -3.02 -4.45 -29.13
N LEU A 385 -2.61 -5.09 -28.03
CA LEU A 385 -1.64 -4.52 -27.09
C LEU A 385 -0.25 -4.42 -27.71
N LYS A 386 0.31 -3.21 -27.76
CA LYS A 386 1.72 -2.98 -28.12
C LYS A 386 2.65 -3.19 -26.94
N ARG A 387 2.15 -2.90 -25.73
CA ARG A 387 2.89 -3.04 -24.47
C ARG A 387 1.98 -3.64 -23.41
N CYS A 388 2.54 -4.56 -22.63
CA CYS A 388 1.89 -5.13 -21.47
C CYS A 388 2.93 -5.25 -20.36
N THR A 389 2.62 -4.72 -19.18
CA THR A 389 3.44 -4.88 -17.99
C THR A 389 2.60 -5.49 -16.88
N LEU A 390 3.02 -6.66 -16.42
CA LEU A 390 2.48 -7.33 -15.25
C LEU A 390 3.41 -7.07 -14.07
N GLY A 391 2.97 -6.27 -13.11
CA GLY A 391 3.74 -5.96 -11.91
C GLY A 391 4.26 -7.22 -11.23
N LEU A 392 5.51 -7.16 -10.78
CA LEU A 392 6.13 -8.25 -10.03
C LEU A 392 5.52 -8.34 -8.64
N CYS A 393 4.96 -9.49 -8.32
CA CYS A 393 4.40 -9.77 -7.02
C CYS A 393 5.56 -10.08 -6.08
N ARG A 394 5.86 -9.16 -5.16
CA ARG A 394 6.94 -9.36 -4.17
C ARG A 394 6.50 -10.16 -2.95
N GLY A 395 5.23 -10.52 -2.90
CA GLY A 395 4.66 -11.22 -1.77
C GLY A 395 3.78 -12.40 -2.12
N TRP A 396 3.18 -12.98 -1.08
CA TRP A 396 2.61 -14.32 -1.07
C TRP A 396 1.34 -14.43 -1.93
N SER A 397 0.76 -13.29 -2.29
CA SER A 397 -0.44 -13.16 -3.09
C SER A 397 -0.19 -12.22 -4.26
N SER A 398 -0.54 -12.67 -5.47
CA SER A 398 -0.54 -11.79 -6.64
C SER A 398 -1.77 -10.90 -6.73
N PHE A 399 -2.83 -11.26 -6.00
CA PHE A 399 -4.16 -10.64 -6.08
C PHE A 399 -4.68 -10.52 -7.52
N ARG A 400 -4.30 -11.48 -8.37
CA ARG A 400 -4.73 -11.58 -9.76
C ARG A 400 -4.92 -13.05 -10.15
N PRO A 401 -5.72 -13.33 -11.18
CA PRO A 401 -5.93 -14.69 -11.68
C PRO A 401 -4.63 -15.36 -12.10
N LEU A 402 -4.59 -16.67 -11.95
CA LEU A 402 -3.41 -17.51 -12.13
C LEU A 402 -2.88 -17.49 -13.56
N ASP A 403 -3.78 -17.57 -14.53
CA ASP A 403 -3.53 -17.69 -15.96
C ASP A 403 -3.61 -16.37 -16.73
N LEU A 404 -3.74 -15.24 -16.01
CA LEU A 404 -3.99 -13.93 -16.62
C LEU A 404 -2.91 -13.55 -17.64
N GLY A 405 -1.64 -13.79 -17.32
CA GLY A 405 -0.53 -13.42 -18.20
C GLY A 405 -0.49 -14.26 -19.46
N GLU A 406 -0.72 -15.56 -19.33
CA GLU A 406 -0.80 -16.55 -20.40
C GLU A 406 -1.95 -16.22 -21.35
N CYS A 407 -3.14 -15.95 -20.82
CA CYS A 407 -4.30 -15.56 -21.63
C CYS A 407 -4.02 -14.27 -22.43
N ILE A 408 -3.38 -13.26 -21.82
CA ILE A 408 -3.04 -12.01 -22.51
C ILE A 408 -2.03 -12.26 -23.65
N ILE A 409 -0.97 -13.04 -23.39
CA ILE A 409 0.06 -13.35 -24.40
C ILE A 409 -0.56 -14.16 -25.55
N GLN A 410 -1.39 -15.15 -25.25
CA GLN A 410 -2.03 -16.00 -26.26
C GLN A 410 -2.86 -15.18 -27.25
N LYS A 411 -3.51 -14.12 -26.79
CA LYS A 411 -4.31 -13.19 -27.60
C LYS A 411 -3.48 -12.09 -28.27
N ASN A 412 -2.29 -11.81 -27.76
CA ASN A 412 -1.40 -10.74 -28.24
C ASN A 412 -0.02 -11.30 -28.58
N LYS A 413 0.03 -12.29 -29.50
CA LYS A 413 1.25 -13.03 -29.88
C LYS A 413 2.40 -12.17 -30.41
N HIS A 414 2.14 -10.91 -30.76
CA HIS A 414 3.12 -9.95 -31.25
C HIS A 414 3.83 -9.17 -30.14
N LEU A 415 3.41 -9.32 -28.88
CA LEU A 415 4.12 -8.74 -27.74
C LEU A 415 5.56 -9.28 -27.71
N GLU A 416 6.50 -8.41 -27.34
CA GLU A 416 7.92 -8.75 -27.32
C GLU A 416 8.21 -10.00 -26.46
N ARG A 417 9.21 -10.79 -26.87
CA ARG A 417 9.66 -11.97 -26.13
C ARG A 417 10.08 -11.62 -24.69
N SER A 418 10.54 -10.39 -24.45
CA SER A 418 10.84 -9.85 -23.13
C SER A 418 9.63 -9.91 -22.18
N ILE A 419 8.43 -9.60 -22.69
CA ILE A 419 7.17 -9.62 -21.93
C ILE A 419 6.77 -11.06 -21.62
N SER A 420 6.89 -11.95 -22.61
CA SER A 420 6.66 -13.38 -22.40
C SER A 420 7.57 -13.93 -21.29
N ASN A 421 8.87 -13.66 -21.37
CA ASN A 421 9.83 -14.07 -20.36
C ASN A 421 9.52 -13.51 -18.96
N ALA A 422 9.08 -12.25 -18.88
CA ALA A 422 8.69 -11.61 -17.61
C ALA A 422 7.42 -12.25 -17.03
N THR A 423 6.44 -12.61 -17.87
CA THR A 423 5.23 -13.31 -17.45
C THR A 423 5.56 -14.71 -16.95
N ALA A 424 6.40 -15.47 -17.67
CA ALA A 424 6.86 -16.80 -17.25
C ALA A 424 7.58 -16.75 -15.91
N GLU A 425 8.46 -15.75 -15.73
CA GLU A 425 9.16 -15.52 -14.47
C GLU A 425 8.19 -15.24 -13.32
N ASN A 426 7.23 -14.35 -13.54
CA ASN A 426 6.25 -13.99 -12.53
C ASN A 426 5.35 -15.20 -12.17
N ARG A 427 4.93 -15.98 -13.17
CA ARG A 427 4.17 -17.23 -12.97
C ARG A 427 4.97 -18.22 -12.13
N ALA A 428 6.22 -18.49 -12.49
CA ALA A 428 7.07 -19.39 -11.73
C ALA A 428 7.29 -18.90 -10.29
N GLN A 429 7.52 -17.60 -10.09
CA GLN A 429 7.61 -16.99 -8.76
C GLN A 429 6.31 -17.19 -7.96
N MET A 430 5.14 -17.00 -8.58
CA MET A 430 3.86 -17.21 -7.92
C MET A 430 3.62 -18.67 -7.53
N LEU A 431 4.01 -19.62 -8.37
CA LEU A 431 3.92 -21.05 -8.05
C LEU A 431 4.84 -21.42 -6.88
N VAL A 432 6.07 -20.92 -6.88
CA VAL A 432 7.02 -21.07 -5.77
C VAL A 432 6.45 -20.48 -4.48
N LEU A 433 5.88 -19.27 -4.53
CA LEU A 433 5.28 -18.62 -3.36
C LEU A 433 4.04 -19.36 -2.85
N ARG A 434 3.24 -19.93 -3.75
CA ARG A 434 2.07 -20.75 -3.38
C ARG A 434 2.50 -22.06 -2.71
N ALA A 435 3.50 -22.73 -3.26
CA ALA A 435 4.12 -23.91 -2.66
C ALA A 435 4.66 -23.59 -1.26
N TYR A 436 5.44 -22.51 -1.16
CA TYR A 436 5.95 -21.99 0.10
C TYR A 436 4.85 -21.70 1.12
N SER A 437 3.77 -21.02 0.70
CA SER A 437 2.63 -20.68 1.55
C SER A 437 1.90 -21.91 2.04
N ARG A 438 1.66 -22.91 1.16
CA ARG A 438 1.05 -24.19 1.55
C ARG A 438 1.91 -24.92 2.59
N ILE A 439 3.21 -25.04 2.33
CA ILE A 439 4.14 -25.68 3.27
C ILE A 439 4.17 -24.90 4.59
N SER A 440 4.29 -23.58 4.54
CA SER A 440 4.32 -22.72 5.73
C SER A 440 3.03 -22.79 6.54
N ASN A 441 1.85 -22.80 5.88
CA ASN A 441 0.56 -22.91 6.53
C ASN A 441 0.36 -24.30 7.14
N LYS A 442 0.76 -25.37 6.44
CA LYS A 442 0.81 -26.72 7.02
C LYS A 442 1.68 -26.69 8.29
N LEU A 443 2.92 -26.22 8.18
CA LEU A 443 3.83 -26.14 9.33
C LEU A 443 3.27 -25.30 10.49
N LEU A 444 2.60 -24.17 10.22
CA LEU A 444 1.94 -23.33 11.23
C LEU A 444 0.74 -24.02 11.88
N ASP A 445 -0.07 -24.73 11.09
CA ASP A 445 -1.21 -25.49 11.60
C ASP A 445 -0.73 -26.62 12.52
N TYR A 446 0.34 -27.31 12.12
CA TYR A 446 0.94 -28.41 12.87
C TYR A 446 1.81 -27.95 14.05
N ASP A 447 2.38 -26.74 14.03
CA ASP A 447 3.21 -26.17 15.10
C ASP A 447 2.58 -26.38 16.47
N SER A 448 1.33 -25.96 16.60
CA SER A 448 0.57 -26.09 17.84
C SER A 448 0.18 -27.52 18.20
N LEU A 449 -0.04 -28.40 17.22
CA LEU A 449 -0.34 -29.82 17.48
C LEU A 449 0.91 -30.54 17.99
N ILE A 450 2.05 -30.36 17.32
CA ILE A 450 3.33 -30.94 17.70
C ILE A 450 3.76 -30.37 19.05
N THR A 451 3.70 -29.05 19.22
CA THR A 451 4.00 -28.41 20.53
C THR A 451 3.16 -29.04 21.64
N HIS A 452 1.86 -29.24 21.44
CA HIS A 452 1.00 -29.88 22.44
C HIS A 452 1.38 -31.34 22.71
N LYS A 453 1.61 -32.14 21.66
CA LYS A 453 2.00 -33.56 21.75
C LYS A 453 3.31 -33.74 22.51
N TYR A 454 4.28 -32.87 22.28
CA TYR A 454 5.58 -32.95 22.94
C TYR A 454 5.59 -32.26 24.30
N THR A 455 4.68 -31.34 24.60
CA THR A 455 4.56 -30.72 25.93
C THR A 455 4.44 -31.78 27.03
N SER A 456 3.58 -32.79 26.87
CA SER A 456 3.46 -33.88 27.86
C SER A 456 4.73 -34.73 27.95
N LYS A 457 5.38 -35.03 26.82
CA LYS A 457 6.65 -35.77 26.80
C LYS A 457 7.77 -35.01 27.52
N PHE A 458 7.84 -33.68 27.39
CA PHE A 458 8.81 -32.85 28.12
C PHE A 458 8.51 -32.82 29.63
N VAL A 459 7.23 -32.76 30.03
CA VAL A 459 6.82 -32.85 31.46
C VAL A 459 7.26 -34.17 32.10
N GLU A 460 7.20 -35.28 31.35
CA GLU A 460 7.54 -36.62 31.84
C GLU A 460 9.05 -36.94 31.75
N SER A 461 9.84 -36.12 31.04
CA SER A 461 11.24 -36.42 30.77
C SER A 461 12.19 -35.98 31.88
N ALA A 462 13.22 -36.78 32.14
CA ALA A 462 14.32 -36.38 33.00
C ALA A 462 15.17 -35.26 32.33
N PRO A 463 15.74 -34.32 33.10
CA PRO A 463 16.62 -33.28 32.57
C PRO A 463 17.76 -33.88 31.74
N GLY A 464 18.01 -33.31 30.54
CA GLY A 464 19.10 -33.74 29.65
C GLY A 464 18.70 -34.70 28.51
N ASN A 465 17.46 -35.18 28.44
CA ASN A 465 16.96 -36.00 27.33
C ASN A 465 16.37 -35.18 26.15
N GLU A 466 16.61 -33.86 26.14
CA GLU A 466 15.98 -32.90 25.24
C GLU A 466 16.34 -33.17 23.76
N SER A 467 17.59 -33.53 23.47
CA SER A 467 18.07 -33.82 22.11
C SER A 467 17.36 -35.00 21.44
N ARG A 468 16.83 -35.95 22.21
CA ARG A 468 16.06 -37.09 21.68
C ARG A 468 14.71 -36.64 21.13
N PHE A 469 14.13 -35.57 21.69
CA PHE A 469 12.85 -35.04 21.21
C PHE A 469 13.04 -34.20 19.95
N ASP A 470 14.17 -33.54 19.78
CA ASP A 470 14.46 -32.76 18.57
C ASP A 470 14.43 -33.65 17.31
N GLU A 471 15.08 -34.82 17.34
CA GLU A 471 15.05 -35.77 16.22
C GLU A 471 13.64 -36.34 15.98
N GLN A 472 12.86 -36.60 17.04
CA GLN A 472 11.47 -37.06 16.89
C GLN A 472 10.55 -35.98 16.32
N ILE A 473 10.72 -34.73 16.75
CA ILE A 473 10.00 -33.56 16.24
C ILE A 473 10.35 -33.35 14.78
N LYS A 474 11.64 -33.47 14.42
CA LYS A 474 12.13 -33.40 13.04
C LYS A 474 11.49 -34.46 12.17
N GLU A 475 11.60 -35.74 12.56
CA GLU A 475 10.99 -36.86 11.83
C GLU A 475 9.48 -36.64 11.66
N GLU A 476 8.78 -36.21 12.71
CA GLU A 476 7.34 -35.98 12.65
C GLU A 476 6.97 -34.79 11.72
N CYS A 477 7.72 -33.69 11.78
CA CYS A 477 7.59 -32.58 10.83
C CYS A 477 7.83 -33.04 9.38
N THR A 478 8.84 -33.87 9.15
CA THR A 478 9.17 -34.45 7.83
C THR A 478 8.03 -35.35 7.33
N GLN A 479 7.52 -36.24 8.18
CA GLN A 479 6.40 -37.12 7.84
C GLN A 479 5.14 -36.32 7.49
N ILE A 480 4.83 -35.27 8.25
CA ILE A 480 3.73 -34.34 7.99
C ILE A 480 3.87 -33.66 6.63
N LEU A 481 5.08 -33.26 6.24
CA LEU A 481 5.34 -32.64 4.95
C LEU A 481 5.24 -33.62 3.77
N LEU A 482 5.63 -34.88 3.96
CA LEU A 482 5.74 -35.88 2.88
C LEU A 482 4.47 -36.67 2.60
N HIS A 483 3.72 -37.03 3.64
CA HIS A 483 2.75 -38.12 3.53
C HIS A 483 1.29 -37.70 3.66
N ASP A 484 1.00 -36.40 3.83
CA ASP A 484 -0.33 -35.91 4.26
C ASP A 484 -0.92 -36.81 5.37
N SER A 485 -0.04 -37.42 6.17
CA SER A 485 -0.40 -38.60 6.95
C SER A 485 -1.32 -38.14 8.05
N LYS A 486 -2.50 -38.76 8.10
CA LYS A 486 -3.52 -38.59 9.14
C LYS A 486 -3.16 -39.44 10.36
N PRO A 487 -2.65 -38.86 11.45
CA PRO A 487 -2.89 -39.43 12.77
C PRO A 487 -4.15 -38.82 13.40
N VAL A 488 -4.52 -37.59 13.01
CA VAL A 488 -5.74 -36.87 13.43
C VAL A 488 -6.18 -35.99 12.25
N ASP A 489 -7.48 -35.96 11.93
CA ASP A 489 -8.01 -35.04 10.92
C ASP A 489 -7.72 -33.60 11.38
N LEU A 490 -6.93 -32.85 10.60
CA LEU A 490 -6.52 -31.49 10.95
C LEU A 490 -7.74 -30.59 11.16
N GLU A 491 -8.82 -30.80 10.41
CA GLU A 491 -10.05 -30.04 10.56
C GLU A 491 -10.78 -30.40 11.87
N ASP A 492 -10.78 -31.68 12.27
CA ASP A 492 -11.30 -32.09 13.59
C ASP A 492 -10.47 -31.50 14.72
N TRP A 493 -9.15 -31.43 14.56
CA TRP A 493 -8.27 -30.80 15.53
C TRP A 493 -8.47 -29.28 15.60
N LYS A 494 -8.60 -28.58 14.45
CA LYS A 494 -8.92 -27.15 14.39
C LYS A 494 -10.28 -26.85 15.03
N ALA A 495 -11.30 -27.66 14.72
CA ALA A 495 -12.62 -27.56 15.33
C ALA A 495 -12.57 -27.83 16.83
N GLY A 496 -11.84 -28.87 17.25
CA GLY A 496 -11.56 -29.21 18.63
C GLY A 496 -10.88 -28.08 19.39
N ARG A 497 -9.82 -27.50 18.82
CA ARG A 497 -9.08 -26.35 19.37
C ARG A 497 -9.94 -25.11 19.46
N SER A 498 -10.74 -24.81 18.44
CA SER A 498 -11.67 -23.67 18.45
C SER A 498 -12.71 -23.82 19.56
N ARG A 499 -13.29 -25.03 19.72
CA ARG A 499 -14.18 -25.36 20.85
C ARG A 499 -13.46 -25.24 22.20
N ALA A 500 -12.26 -25.80 22.32
CA ALA A 500 -11.45 -25.72 23.54
C ALA A 500 -11.04 -24.27 23.86
N GLN A 501 -10.81 -23.43 22.87
CA GLN A 501 -10.48 -22.01 23.05
C GLN A 501 -11.70 -21.22 23.53
N LYS A 502 -12.90 -21.49 22.99
CA LYS A 502 -14.15 -20.93 23.52
C LYS A 502 -14.38 -21.39 24.97
N PHE A 503 -14.17 -22.67 25.25
CA PHE A 503 -14.25 -23.21 26.61
C PHE A 503 -13.22 -22.54 27.54
N ALA A 504 -11.96 -22.42 27.11
CA ALA A 504 -10.91 -21.76 27.87
C ALA A 504 -11.18 -20.27 28.08
N GLN A 505 -11.78 -19.57 27.13
CA GLN A 505 -12.23 -18.19 27.30
C GLN A 505 -13.36 -18.10 28.34
N SER A 506 -14.34 -19.01 28.28
CA SER A 506 -15.41 -19.11 29.29
C SER A 506 -14.84 -19.43 30.66
N CYS A 507 -14.01 -20.48 30.78
CA CYS A 507 -13.35 -20.83 32.03
C CYS A 507 -12.45 -19.73 32.54
N ARG A 508 -11.75 -18.99 31.67
CA ARG A 508 -10.96 -17.82 32.07
C ARG A 508 -11.86 -16.75 32.68
N TYR A 509 -13.00 -16.46 32.05
CA TYR A 509 -13.99 -15.53 32.57
C TYR A 509 -14.55 -16.02 33.93
N ASP A 510 -14.91 -17.30 34.03
CA ASP A 510 -15.44 -17.91 35.26
C ASP A 510 -14.38 -17.96 36.38
N LEU A 511 -13.13 -18.26 36.07
CA LEU A 511 -12.01 -18.25 37.01
C LEU A 511 -11.67 -16.83 37.43
N GLN A 512 -11.69 -15.86 36.51
CA GLN A 512 -11.55 -14.44 36.86
C GLN A 512 -12.66 -14.01 37.80
N ASN A 513 -13.91 -14.37 37.51
CA ASN A 513 -15.06 -14.06 38.38
C ASN A 513 -14.95 -14.75 39.74
N LYS A 514 -14.59 -16.05 39.78
CA LYS A 514 -14.35 -16.78 41.04
C LYS A 514 -13.22 -16.15 41.85
N LEU A 515 -12.12 -15.76 41.20
CA LEU A 515 -11.01 -15.06 41.84
C LEU A 515 -11.49 -13.73 42.43
N PHE A 516 -12.27 -12.94 41.69
CA PHE A 516 -12.87 -11.71 42.21
C PHE A 516 -13.78 -11.99 43.41
N THR A 517 -14.64 -13.00 43.34
CA THR A 517 -15.50 -13.39 44.48
C THR A 517 -14.70 -13.84 45.71
N CYS A 518 -13.62 -14.61 45.52
CA CYS A 518 -12.73 -14.98 46.62
C CYS A 518 -12.04 -13.73 47.21
N ILE A 519 -11.55 -12.81 46.38
CA ILE A 519 -10.96 -11.55 46.83
C ILE A 519 -11.98 -10.74 47.64
N ASP A 520 -13.23 -10.63 47.17
CA ASP A 520 -14.29 -9.89 47.88
C ASP A 520 -14.62 -10.55 49.24
N MET A 521 -14.71 -11.88 49.29
CA MET A 521 -14.96 -12.61 50.55
C MET A 521 -13.81 -12.48 51.55
N VAL A 522 -12.55 -12.57 51.08
CA VAL A 522 -11.37 -12.37 51.95
C VAL A 522 -11.25 -10.91 52.35
N LEU A 523 -11.65 -9.96 51.49
CA LEU A 523 -11.68 -8.54 51.80
C LEU A 523 -12.64 -8.23 52.94
N ASP A 524 -13.84 -8.81 52.92
CA ASP A 524 -14.83 -8.64 53.98
C ASP A 524 -14.36 -9.26 55.32
N ASP A 525 -13.76 -10.46 55.29
CA ASP A 525 -13.15 -11.10 56.48
C ASP A 525 -11.97 -10.28 57.03
N TYR A 526 -11.09 -9.80 56.15
CA TYR A 526 -9.96 -8.95 56.53
C TYR A 526 -10.40 -7.62 57.13
N ALA A 527 -11.40 -6.97 56.51
CA ALA A 527 -11.96 -5.74 57.02
C ALA A 527 -12.57 -5.94 58.41
N PHE A 528 -13.27 -7.06 58.63
CA PHE A 528 -13.80 -7.44 59.93
C PHE A 528 -12.68 -7.64 60.97
N ARG A 529 -11.63 -8.39 60.64
CA ARG A 529 -10.53 -8.68 61.57
C ARG A 529 -9.67 -7.46 61.90
N LEU A 530 -9.39 -6.61 60.91
CA LEU A 530 -8.74 -5.31 61.11
C LEU A 530 -9.56 -4.39 62.04
N ALA A 531 -10.89 -4.38 61.89
CA ALA A 531 -11.77 -3.62 62.78
C ALA A 531 -11.73 -4.10 64.24
N HIS A 532 -11.30 -5.34 64.48
CA HIS A 532 -11.09 -5.92 65.81
C HIS A 532 -9.64 -5.81 66.31
N GLY A 533 -8.78 -5.07 65.60
CA GLY A 533 -7.42 -4.76 66.03
C GLY A 533 -6.39 -5.86 65.73
N GLU A 534 -6.70 -6.81 64.84
CA GLU A 534 -5.69 -7.76 64.34
C GLU A 534 -4.68 -7.06 63.42
N ASP A 535 -3.39 -7.37 63.57
CA ASP A 535 -2.33 -6.88 62.68
C ASP A 535 -2.20 -7.81 61.47
N LEU A 536 -2.85 -7.43 60.37
CA LEU A 536 -2.89 -8.20 59.14
C LEU A 536 -2.10 -7.49 58.04
N ASP A 537 -1.14 -8.18 57.45
CA ASP A 537 -0.36 -7.67 56.33
C ASP A 537 -0.89 -8.17 54.97
N ARG A 538 -0.35 -7.56 53.91
CA ARG A 538 -0.67 -7.90 52.53
C ARG A 538 -0.35 -9.36 52.18
N SER A 539 0.70 -9.93 52.77
CA SER A 539 1.13 -11.29 52.49
C SER A 539 0.13 -12.30 53.00
N ASN A 540 -0.43 -12.07 54.19
CA ASN A 540 -1.50 -12.90 54.74
C ASN A 540 -2.79 -12.80 53.89
N PHE A 541 -3.12 -11.63 53.33
CA PHE A 541 -4.30 -11.44 52.47
C PHE A 541 -4.17 -12.23 51.17
N GLU A 542 -3.01 -12.09 50.51
CA GLU A 542 -2.68 -12.83 49.29
C GLU A 542 -2.71 -14.34 49.57
N GLU A 543 -2.12 -14.80 50.68
CA GLU A 543 -2.12 -16.23 51.08
C GLU A 543 -3.54 -16.77 51.34
N THR A 544 -4.42 -16.02 52.01
CA THR A 544 -5.82 -16.44 52.23
C THR A 544 -6.62 -16.44 50.93
N CYS A 545 -6.44 -15.44 50.06
CA CYS A 545 -7.04 -15.43 48.72
C CYS A 545 -6.58 -16.64 47.90
N PHE A 546 -5.27 -16.95 47.93
CA PHE A 546 -4.72 -18.13 47.26
C PHE A 546 -5.27 -19.41 47.86
N LYS A 547 -5.33 -19.56 49.20
CA LYS A 547 -5.91 -20.74 49.88
C LYS A 547 -7.38 -20.96 49.55
N MET A 548 -8.18 -19.89 49.51
CA MET A 548 -9.59 -19.95 49.09
C MET A 548 -9.74 -20.29 47.60
N PHE A 549 -8.83 -19.82 46.75
CA PHE A 549 -8.82 -20.12 45.32
C PHE A 549 -8.24 -21.51 45.01
N SER A 550 -7.34 -22.03 45.86
CA SER A 550 -6.58 -23.26 45.65
C SER A 550 -7.30 -24.49 46.20
N ALA A 551 -8.32 -24.93 45.47
CA ALA A 551 -8.65 -26.36 45.31
C ALA A 551 -8.21 -26.89 43.92
N GLY A 552 -7.38 -26.12 43.20
CA GLY A 552 -6.87 -26.43 41.87
C GLY A 552 -5.45 -27.03 41.87
N PRO A 553 -4.87 -27.30 40.69
CA PRO A 553 -3.53 -27.87 40.55
C PRO A 553 -2.46 -27.00 41.23
N SER A 554 -1.39 -27.62 41.73
CA SER A 554 -0.34 -26.89 42.45
C SER A 554 0.37 -25.89 41.52
N LEU A 555 0.83 -24.75 42.07
CA LEU A 555 1.58 -23.73 41.32
C LEU A 555 2.83 -24.33 40.63
N GLU A 556 3.41 -25.35 41.25
CA GLU A 556 4.56 -26.09 40.73
C GLU A 556 4.20 -26.91 39.48
N ASP A 557 3.02 -27.52 39.44
CA ASP A 557 2.55 -28.26 38.24
C ASP A 557 2.28 -27.32 37.07
N VAL A 558 1.71 -26.15 37.34
CA VAL A 558 1.47 -25.11 36.31
C VAL A 558 2.79 -24.57 35.76
N ARG A 559 3.79 -24.37 36.63
CA ARG A 559 5.13 -23.91 36.23
C ARG A 559 5.82 -24.96 35.36
N LYS A 560 5.84 -26.23 35.80
CA LYS A 560 6.39 -27.35 35.02
C LYS A 560 5.75 -27.48 33.64
N LEU A 561 4.42 -27.40 33.57
CA LEU A 561 3.69 -27.46 32.30
C LEU A 561 4.02 -26.26 31.38
N THR A 562 4.17 -25.06 31.97
CA THR A 562 4.53 -23.85 31.22
C THR A 562 5.95 -23.93 30.66
N ASP A 563 6.90 -24.39 31.47
CA ASP A 563 8.30 -24.56 31.07
C ASP A 563 8.42 -25.64 29.98
N ALA A 564 7.76 -26.78 30.15
CA ALA A 564 7.70 -27.84 29.14
C ALA A 564 7.06 -27.37 27.82
N ARG A 565 5.99 -26.57 27.88
CA ARG A 565 5.37 -25.98 26.68
C ARG A 565 6.31 -25.01 25.98
N ASN A 566 7.03 -24.19 26.74
CA ASN A 566 8.01 -23.24 26.18
C ASN A 566 9.22 -23.97 25.56
N GLN A 567 9.65 -25.10 26.12
CA GLN A 567 10.67 -25.96 25.53
C GLN A 567 10.17 -26.59 24.24
N ALA A 568 8.99 -27.22 24.25
CA ALA A 568 8.37 -27.80 23.06
C ALA A 568 8.19 -26.76 21.95
N SER A 569 7.69 -25.57 22.27
CA SER A 569 7.48 -24.49 21.31
C SER A 569 8.80 -23.97 20.72
N ARG A 570 9.89 -23.95 21.50
CA ARG A 570 11.23 -23.58 20.99
C ARG A 570 11.77 -24.65 20.04
N ALA A 571 11.74 -25.92 20.45
CA ALA A 571 12.21 -27.04 19.62
C ALA A 571 11.46 -27.11 18.28
N VAL A 572 10.13 -26.98 18.32
CA VAL A 572 9.30 -26.91 17.10
C VAL A 572 9.65 -25.66 16.30
N GLY A 573 9.70 -24.48 16.92
CA GLY A 573 10.04 -23.21 16.25
C GLY A 573 11.41 -23.23 15.55
N ASP A 574 12.41 -23.85 16.15
CA ASP A 574 13.76 -24.00 15.58
C ASP A 574 13.74 -24.93 14.38
N CYS A 575 13.04 -26.08 14.48
CA CYS A 575 12.82 -27.00 13.37
C CYS A 575 12.11 -26.30 12.20
N LEU A 576 11.01 -25.60 12.46
CA LEU A 576 10.26 -24.84 11.45
C LEU A 576 11.10 -23.73 10.80
N SER A 577 11.98 -23.10 11.57
CA SER A 577 12.88 -22.06 11.06
C SER A 577 13.92 -22.64 10.08
N ARG A 578 14.46 -23.84 10.34
CA ARG A 578 15.35 -24.54 9.40
C ARG A 578 14.64 -24.84 8.08
N PHE A 579 13.39 -25.35 8.15
CA PHE A 579 12.55 -25.54 6.97
C PHE A 579 12.35 -24.23 6.19
N ARG A 580 12.02 -23.12 6.86
CA ARG A 580 11.83 -21.81 6.22
C ARG A 580 13.09 -21.26 5.55
N VAL A 581 14.27 -21.50 6.14
CA VAL A 581 15.55 -21.09 5.53
C VAL A 581 15.81 -21.91 4.27
N SER A 582 15.65 -23.24 4.32
CA SER A 582 15.81 -24.11 3.15
C SER A 582 14.83 -23.76 2.02
N LEU A 583 13.57 -23.49 2.38
CA LEU A 583 12.51 -23.03 1.46
C LEU A 583 12.82 -21.70 0.76
N ASN A 584 13.67 -20.87 1.36
CA ASN A 584 14.07 -19.59 0.81
C ASN A 584 15.39 -19.63 0.04
N ASN A 585 15.94 -20.82 -0.24
CA ASN A 585 17.11 -20.97 -1.09
C ASN A 585 16.84 -20.33 -2.47
N LYS A 586 17.67 -19.36 -2.83
CA LYS A 586 17.53 -18.56 -4.06
C LYS A 586 17.82 -19.40 -5.30
N ASP A 587 18.76 -20.32 -5.23
CA ASP A 587 19.24 -21.09 -6.38
C ASP A 587 18.19 -22.08 -6.88
N ASP A 588 17.47 -22.74 -5.96
CA ASP A 588 16.36 -23.64 -6.31
C ASP A 588 15.22 -22.87 -6.98
N LYS A 589 14.90 -21.67 -6.48
CA LYS A 589 13.87 -20.80 -7.07
C LYS A 589 14.27 -20.35 -8.47
N GLU A 590 15.52 -19.96 -8.67
CA GLU A 590 16.05 -19.57 -9.97
C GLU A 590 16.08 -20.76 -10.96
N GLN A 591 16.44 -21.96 -10.49
CA GLN A 591 16.43 -23.18 -11.31
C GLN A 591 15.00 -23.54 -11.74
N PHE A 592 14.02 -23.45 -10.84
CA PHE A 592 12.60 -23.67 -11.17
C PHE A 592 12.09 -22.64 -12.18
N VAL A 593 12.40 -21.36 -11.97
CA VAL A 593 12.05 -20.29 -12.92
C VAL A 593 12.67 -20.55 -14.30
N LYS A 594 13.92 -21.00 -14.36
CA LYS A 594 14.61 -21.35 -15.60
C LYS A 594 13.92 -22.52 -16.32
N MET A 595 13.64 -23.61 -15.60
CA MET A 595 12.93 -24.78 -16.14
C MET A 595 11.54 -24.40 -16.67
N TYR A 596 10.79 -23.56 -15.94
CA TYR A 596 9.47 -23.09 -16.36
C TYR A 596 9.52 -22.28 -17.66
N LYS A 597 10.54 -21.41 -17.79
CA LYS A 597 10.79 -20.63 -19.01
C LYS A 597 11.11 -21.52 -20.22
N GLU A 598 11.90 -22.58 -20.04
CA GLU A 598 12.31 -23.48 -21.13
C GLU A 598 11.14 -24.29 -21.72
N LYS A 599 10.04 -24.46 -20.98
CA LYS A 599 8.85 -25.21 -21.42
C LYS A 599 7.73 -24.34 -22.02
N ASP A 600 7.98 -23.06 -22.31
CA ASP A 600 7.01 -22.14 -22.96
C ASP A 600 5.57 -22.24 -22.40
N PHE A 601 5.42 -22.21 -21.08
CA PHE A 601 4.12 -22.23 -20.37
C PHE A 601 3.28 -23.53 -20.51
N GLN A 602 3.80 -24.60 -21.12
CA GLN A 602 3.03 -25.85 -21.32
C GLN A 602 3.03 -26.78 -20.11
N ILE A 603 3.43 -26.30 -18.93
CA ILE A 603 3.45 -27.11 -17.72
C ILE A 603 2.04 -27.14 -17.15
N GLU A 604 1.40 -28.31 -17.23
CA GLU A 604 0.10 -28.56 -16.60
C GLU A 604 0.20 -28.43 -15.07
N ASP A 605 -0.91 -28.12 -14.41
CA ASP A 605 -0.94 -28.00 -12.93
C ASP A 605 -0.42 -29.26 -12.23
N ALA A 606 -0.67 -30.46 -12.79
CA ALA A 606 -0.13 -31.71 -12.27
C ALA A 606 1.41 -31.77 -12.32
N GLU A 607 2.03 -31.24 -13.37
CA GLU A 607 3.50 -31.14 -13.46
C GLU A 607 4.05 -30.09 -12.49
N ILE A 608 3.31 -29.01 -12.23
CA ILE A 608 3.65 -28.01 -11.23
C ILE A 608 3.63 -28.63 -9.84
N GLU A 609 2.54 -29.31 -9.46
CA GLU A 609 2.44 -30.00 -8.17
C GLU A 609 3.54 -31.07 -8.04
N SER A 610 3.81 -31.84 -9.10
CA SER A 610 4.94 -32.78 -9.13
C SER A 610 6.30 -32.11 -8.94
N ALA A 611 6.51 -30.93 -9.52
CA ALA A 611 7.74 -30.16 -9.32
C ALA A 611 7.84 -29.59 -7.89
N VAL A 612 6.72 -29.13 -7.32
CA VAL A 612 6.63 -28.68 -5.92
C VAL A 612 6.90 -29.84 -4.96
N ASP A 613 6.35 -31.03 -5.22
CA ASP A 613 6.60 -32.22 -4.42
C ASP A 613 8.06 -32.65 -4.49
N ARG A 614 8.65 -32.65 -5.70
CA ARG A 614 10.09 -32.93 -5.87
C ARG A 614 10.94 -31.92 -5.13
N TRP A 615 10.58 -30.64 -5.17
CA TRP A 615 11.28 -29.60 -4.43
C TRP A 615 11.15 -29.81 -2.92
N THR A 616 9.95 -30.13 -2.44
CA THR A 616 9.68 -30.46 -1.02
C THR A 616 10.53 -31.63 -0.54
N ARG A 617 10.60 -32.71 -1.33
CA ARG A 617 11.46 -33.86 -1.04
C ARG A 617 12.95 -33.50 -1.04
N LYS A 618 13.40 -32.69 -1.99
CA LYS A 618 14.79 -32.20 -2.06
C LYS A 618 15.15 -31.37 -0.83
N MET A 619 14.25 -30.49 -0.38
CA MET A 619 14.46 -29.67 0.81
C MET A 619 14.59 -30.49 2.09
N ILE A 620 13.72 -31.49 2.26
CA ILE A 620 13.80 -32.43 3.38
C ILE A 620 15.16 -33.13 3.38
N LYS A 621 15.55 -33.68 2.22
CA LYS A 621 16.84 -34.35 2.05
C LYS A 621 18.02 -33.44 2.41
N ASN A 622 18.01 -32.17 1.96
CA ASN A 622 19.07 -31.22 2.28
C ASN A 622 19.14 -30.88 3.79
N ILE A 623 18.02 -30.89 4.51
CA ILE A 623 17.98 -30.68 5.96
C ILE A 623 18.56 -31.90 6.69
N ASP A 624 18.35 -33.10 6.16
CA ASP A 624 18.93 -34.32 6.70
C ASP A 624 20.46 -34.36 6.45
N GLU A 625 20.92 -33.99 5.25
CA GLU A 625 22.33 -34.02 4.86
C GLU A 625 23.17 -32.86 5.43
N GLY A 626 22.60 -31.65 5.55
CA GLY A 626 23.32 -30.46 6.04
C GLY A 626 23.73 -30.52 7.52
N GLU A 627 23.15 -31.43 8.30
CA GLU A 627 23.53 -31.66 9.70
C GLU A 627 24.70 -32.64 9.83
N GLU A 628 24.91 -33.52 8.86
CA GLU A 628 26.07 -34.42 8.83
C GLU A 628 27.36 -33.62 8.56
N GLU A 629 27.33 -32.69 7.60
CA GLU A 629 28.48 -31.81 7.30
C GLU A 629 28.82 -30.83 8.45
N GLY A 630 27.82 -30.46 9.26
CA GLY A 630 28.01 -29.61 10.45
C GLY A 630 28.60 -30.37 11.64
N ARG A 631 28.30 -31.66 11.79
CA ARG A 631 28.87 -32.53 12.85
C ARG A 631 30.33 -32.92 12.55
N GLU A 632 30.71 -33.12 11.29
CA GLU A 632 32.09 -33.45 10.91
C GLU A 632 33.10 -32.29 11.05
N LYS A 633 32.62 -31.04 11.14
CA LYS A 633 33.48 -29.84 11.24
C LYS A 633 33.58 -29.23 12.63
N SER A 634 33.09 -29.90 13.68
CA SER A 634 33.41 -29.51 15.06
C SER A 634 34.84 -29.96 15.36
N PRO A 635 35.83 -29.06 15.45
CA PRO A 635 37.19 -29.47 15.76
C PRO A 635 37.22 -29.92 17.22
N ASP A 636 37.52 -31.20 17.43
CA ASP A 636 37.90 -31.72 18.75
C ASP A 636 38.97 -30.79 19.31
N THR A 637 38.60 -30.00 20.30
CA THR A 637 39.53 -29.14 21.03
C THR A 637 40.26 -30.07 21.98
N PRO A 638 41.57 -30.34 21.79
CA PRO A 638 42.29 -31.22 22.70
C PRO A 638 42.47 -30.48 24.03
N HIS A 639 42.11 -31.17 25.11
CA HIS A 639 42.38 -30.74 26.49
C HIS A 639 43.87 -30.74 26.82
#